data_AF-A0A364MSF6-F1
#
_entry.id   AF-A0A364MSF6-F1
#
_cell.length_a   1.000
_cell.length_b   1.000
_cell.length_c   1.000
_cell.angle_alpha   90.00
_cell.angle_beta   90.00
_cell.angle_gamma   90.00
#
_symmetry.space_group_name_H-M   'P 1'
#
loop_
_entity.id
_entity.type
_entity.pdbx_description
1 polymer ?
#
loop_
_entity_poly.entity_id
_entity_poly.type
_entity_poly.pdbx_seq_one_letter_code
_entity_poly.pdbx_strand_id
1 'polypeptide(L)'
;MNSVGAWQFAPLVTEFPTNVLPNLGFYSATNGSWEYQIQVAWPLNWTTQEESSVVETMYVLDGNALGLTATEAFRRRRPVEFNMPDCIVVSIGYPETIEDSPYSTHRSYDFQPPVCDDCPLPTVPGVPSNADNFIEFIDTALRPWIRDTAFPNADFDRDALYGHSFGGLFVLYALTVRPDLFDTFLSASPALFFNDNYVFNHTDFLAPLTSPAEKPSNTSKPAFQISYGALEQNPVQRRTETDEEFEYRKSILVSQQMTSLTQKLYSTLEDSPALRDISIHEYPFSDHAAVGGAALADGIDYFLDWCTAKLSPRYDVLLLELARGVGEVSETLLLFLLQASSSLVTRVVTFASWSVCYRKLQCVLSDSPACLCCSLPVWSSDSARVDRLALGPGSASREAVQAFYTTRTTIQLHRWTPSFTMQRMNTTESLRTPGSNIATLNMNKAPRPGIERAPTSTNLTRPLPIQRLEGKVVMITGGGGKVGVESAGRLLIEGCNVALIDIDQTALEAAVPVLKAAIATGVPIESRLLTIVADATKEPDVEACAKKVVQRFGRLDAALLNCCHRGETKSIFDVTEDDFDRIMSINAKSAFLGVKYAATAMQTTSGAGSIIIRSSIAGLRGFPGLISYSASKFALRGIALTAAEELGPHGIRVNTIHTSIIQTSGYKDGWTNERLAELKEETALDRFSSPDDVASVVAFLVSEDSKFMTGGHLKIDGGCVAV
;
A
#
# COMPACT_ATOMS: atom_id res chain seq x y z
N MET A 1 -16.55 -26.39 24.76
CA MET A 1 -15.65 -27.40 25.37
C MET A 1 -14.27 -27.13 24.80
N ASN A 2 -13.21 -27.00 25.61
CA ASN A 2 -11.87 -26.65 25.10
C ASN A 2 -11.08 -27.86 24.56
N SER A 3 -11.78 -28.88 24.07
CA SER A 3 -11.16 -30.12 23.63
C SER A 3 -11.94 -30.75 22.48
N VAL A 4 -11.23 -31.29 21.50
CA VAL A 4 -11.78 -32.06 20.38
C VAL A 4 -10.99 -33.36 20.30
N GLY A 5 -11.66 -34.50 20.53
CA GLY A 5 -10.99 -35.79 20.65
C GLY A 5 -9.94 -35.78 21.77
N ALA A 6 -8.71 -36.17 21.44
CA ALA A 6 -7.56 -36.14 22.36
C ALA A 6 -6.89 -34.76 22.48
N TRP A 7 -7.26 -33.79 21.65
CA TRP A 7 -6.63 -32.48 21.60
C TRP A 7 -7.30 -31.50 22.56
N GLN A 8 -6.48 -30.75 23.29
CA GLN A 8 -6.88 -29.67 24.19
C GLN A 8 -6.41 -28.34 23.63
N PHE A 9 -7.27 -27.33 23.68
CA PHE A 9 -7.00 -25.97 23.21
C PHE A 9 -7.06 -25.00 24.39
N ALA A 10 -5.91 -24.42 24.74
CA ALA A 10 -5.78 -23.50 25.86
C ALA A 10 -5.34 -22.11 25.36
N PRO A 11 -5.97 -21.01 25.80
CA PRO A 11 -5.52 -19.67 25.41
C PRO A 11 -4.10 -19.40 25.93
N LEU A 12 -3.19 -18.98 25.05
CA LEU A 12 -1.84 -18.52 25.38
C LEU A 12 -1.83 -17.07 25.88
N VAL A 13 -2.75 -16.26 25.33
CA VAL A 13 -2.98 -14.88 25.75
C VAL A 13 -4.45 -14.72 26.07
N THR A 14 -4.76 -14.32 27.30
CA THR A 14 -6.15 -14.22 27.79
C THR A 14 -6.82 -12.90 27.40
N GLU A 15 -6.06 -11.84 27.17
CA GLU A 15 -6.55 -10.55 26.68
C GLU A 15 -5.42 -9.73 26.04
N PHE A 16 -5.67 -9.10 24.89
CA PHE A 16 -4.84 -8.03 24.36
C PHE A 16 -5.48 -6.68 24.73
N PRO A 17 -4.69 -5.60 24.93
CA PRO A 17 -5.25 -4.26 24.96
C PRO A 17 -6.07 -4.03 23.69
N THR A 18 -7.31 -3.54 23.84
CA THR A 18 -8.29 -3.38 22.73
C THR A 18 -7.80 -2.49 21.58
N ASN A 19 -6.73 -1.71 21.81
CA ASN A 19 -6.10 -0.80 20.86
C ASN A 19 -4.82 -1.35 20.20
N VAL A 20 -4.36 -2.55 20.54
CA VAL A 20 -3.09 -3.10 20.04
C VAL A 20 -3.35 -4.12 18.92
N LEU A 21 -4.17 -5.15 19.18
CA LEU A 21 -4.52 -6.20 18.22
C LEU A 21 -5.98 -6.67 18.44
N PRO A 22 -7.00 -5.90 17.99
CA PRO A 22 -8.40 -6.33 18.13
C PRO A 22 -8.66 -7.60 17.31
N ASN A 23 -9.66 -8.38 17.72
CA ASN A 23 -10.20 -9.54 17.01
C ASN A 23 -9.13 -10.58 16.63
N LEU A 24 -8.33 -10.94 17.63
CA LEU A 24 -7.23 -11.89 17.53
C LEU A 24 -7.17 -12.77 18.79
N GLY A 25 -6.88 -14.05 18.62
CA GLY A 25 -6.71 -15.02 19.70
C GLY A 25 -5.51 -15.93 19.45
N PHE A 26 -4.82 -16.32 20.52
CA PHE A 26 -3.69 -17.25 20.48
C PHE A 26 -3.95 -18.41 21.43
N TYR A 27 -3.72 -19.62 20.94
CA TYR A 27 -4.03 -20.85 21.65
C TYR A 27 -2.88 -21.85 21.52
N SER A 28 -2.61 -22.62 22.56
CA SER A 28 -1.83 -23.86 22.48
C SER A 28 -2.82 -25.00 22.22
N ALA A 29 -2.53 -25.81 21.21
CA ALA A 29 -3.25 -27.03 20.90
C ALA A 29 -2.34 -28.23 21.17
N THR A 30 -2.70 -29.09 22.10
CA THR A 30 -1.88 -30.26 22.47
C THR A 30 -2.70 -31.51 22.75
N ASN A 31 -2.16 -32.68 22.37
CA ASN A 31 -2.68 -34.00 22.78
C ASN A 31 -1.76 -34.68 23.82
N GLY A 32 -0.82 -33.94 24.41
CA GLY A 32 0.19 -34.43 25.34
C GLY A 32 1.45 -35.02 24.67
N SER A 33 1.39 -35.41 23.39
CA SER A 33 2.56 -35.86 22.62
C SER A 33 3.06 -34.78 21.65
N TRP A 34 2.13 -34.10 21.01
CA TRP A 34 2.38 -33.00 20.08
C TRP A 34 1.78 -31.71 20.61
N GLU A 35 2.38 -30.58 20.25
CA GLU A 35 1.92 -29.26 20.61
C GLU A 35 2.10 -28.28 19.44
N TYR A 36 1.06 -27.48 19.19
CA TYR A 36 0.99 -26.46 18.16
C TYR A 36 0.54 -25.12 18.75
N GLN A 37 0.98 -24.03 18.14
CA GLN A 37 0.47 -22.69 18.43
C GLN A 37 -0.51 -22.27 17.34
N ILE A 38 -1.72 -21.91 17.74
CA ILE A 38 -2.80 -21.51 16.84
C ILE A 38 -3.07 -20.03 17.04
N GLN A 39 -2.85 -19.25 15.99
CA GLN A 39 -3.32 -17.87 15.92
C GLN A 39 -4.62 -17.84 15.12
N VAL A 40 -5.65 -17.17 15.65
CA VAL A 40 -6.94 -17.01 15.00
C VAL A 40 -7.25 -15.53 14.88
N ALA A 41 -7.53 -15.04 13.68
CA ALA A 41 -8.01 -13.69 13.42
C ALA A 41 -9.39 -13.73 12.77
N TRP A 42 -10.27 -12.81 13.17
CA TRP A 42 -11.62 -12.71 12.63
C TRP A 42 -11.97 -11.26 12.28
N PRO A 43 -13.08 -11.01 11.56
CA PRO A 43 -13.42 -9.69 11.04
C PRO A 43 -13.52 -8.62 12.12
N LEU A 44 -13.01 -7.41 11.84
CA LEU A 44 -13.01 -6.30 12.81
C LEU A 44 -14.40 -5.75 13.16
N ASN A 45 -15.41 -6.03 12.34
CA ASN A 45 -16.82 -5.65 12.60
C ASN A 45 -17.52 -6.62 13.55
N TRP A 46 -16.95 -7.79 13.82
CA TRP A 46 -17.54 -8.75 14.75
C TRP A 46 -17.28 -8.30 16.17
N THR A 47 -18.35 -8.22 16.97
CA THR A 47 -18.22 -7.79 18.37
C THR A 47 -17.87 -8.95 19.31
N THR A 48 -18.15 -10.19 18.87
CA THR A 48 -17.83 -11.43 19.58
C THR A 48 -17.46 -12.52 18.57
N GLN A 49 -16.98 -13.67 19.05
CA GLN A 49 -16.79 -14.84 18.19
C GLN A 49 -18.10 -15.62 17.96
N GLU A 50 -19.20 -15.20 18.60
CA GLU A 50 -20.53 -15.80 18.47
C GLU A 50 -21.39 -15.12 17.39
N GLU A 51 -20.79 -14.29 16.52
CA GLU A 51 -21.51 -13.65 15.44
C GLU A 51 -22.01 -14.68 14.41
N SER A 52 -23.22 -14.45 13.90
CA SER A 52 -23.83 -15.30 12.87
C SER A 52 -23.68 -14.62 11.51
N SER A 53 -22.66 -15.05 10.76
CA SER A 53 -22.36 -14.60 9.40
C SER A 53 -21.77 -15.75 8.61
N VAL A 54 -21.93 -15.69 7.28
CA VAL A 54 -21.25 -16.60 6.35
C VAL A 54 -19.79 -16.21 6.28
N VAL A 55 -18.88 -17.16 6.48
CA VAL A 55 -17.44 -16.94 6.51
C VAL A 55 -16.67 -17.83 5.58
N GLU A 56 -15.64 -17.23 4.98
CA GLU A 56 -14.55 -17.95 4.32
C GLU A 56 -13.43 -18.16 5.33
N THR A 57 -12.72 -19.29 5.26
CA THR A 57 -11.62 -19.57 6.20
C THR A 57 -10.32 -19.88 5.49
N MET A 58 -9.22 -19.26 5.94
CA MET A 58 -7.90 -19.55 5.38
C MET A 58 -6.96 -20.08 6.46
N TYR A 59 -6.43 -21.28 6.22
CA TYR A 59 -5.43 -21.96 7.03
C TYR A 59 -4.04 -21.67 6.47
N VAL A 60 -3.15 -21.16 7.32
CA VAL A 60 -1.83 -20.65 6.91
C VAL A 60 -0.72 -21.41 7.62
N LEU A 61 0.16 -22.02 6.82
CA LEU A 61 1.30 -22.83 7.23
C LEU A 61 2.63 -22.14 6.92
N ASP A 62 3.09 -21.18 7.72
CA ASP A 62 4.49 -20.74 7.62
C ASP A 62 4.96 -19.91 8.83
N GLY A 63 6.09 -20.30 9.41
CA GLY A 63 6.74 -19.64 10.55
C GLY A 63 7.54 -18.37 10.20
N ASN A 64 7.61 -17.97 8.93
CA ASN A 64 8.27 -16.72 8.51
C ASN A 64 7.36 -15.49 8.55
N ALA A 65 6.06 -15.70 8.74
CA ALA A 65 5.08 -14.68 8.99
C ALA A 65 4.41 -15.03 10.31
N LEU A 66 4.61 -14.22 11.34
CA LEU A 66 3.61 -14.13 12.41
C LEU A 66 2.25 -14.09 11.70
N GLY A 67 1.26 -14.89 12.09
CA GLY A 67 -0.04 -14.98 11.39
C GLY A 67 -0.71 -13.61 11.16
N LEU A 68 -0.17 -12.57 11.79
CA LEU A 68 -0.32 -11.16 11.49
C LEU A 68 -0.12 -10.78 10.01
N THR A 69 0.78 -11.40 9.22
CA THR A 69 0.91 -11.05 7.78
C THR A 69 -0.36 -11.41 7.01
N ALA A 70 -0.89 -12.63 7.21
CA ALA A 70 -2.17 -13.04 6.64
C ALA A 70 -3.31 -12.17 7.17
N THR A 71 -3.34 -11.96 8.49
CA THR A 71 -4.34 -11.12 9.16
C THR A 71 -4.37 -9.70 8.56
N GLU A 72 -3.20 -9.08 8.37
CA GLU A 72 -3.05 -7.74 7.81
C GLU A 72 -3.44 -7.70 6.34
N ALA A 73 -3.04 -8.71 5.55
CA ALA A 73 -3.42 -8.82 4.14
C ALA A 73 -4.95 -8.84 3.98
N PHE A 74 -5.65 -9.66 4.77
CA PHE A 74 -7.12 -9.69 4.78
C PHE A 74 -7.74 -8.36 5.24
N ARG A 75 -7.24 -7.78 6.34
CA ARG A 75 -7.79 -6.53 6.89
C ARG A 75 -7.65 -5.35 5.93
N ARG A 76 -6.57 -5.29 5.15
CA ARG A 76 -6.34 -4.23 4.16
C ARG A 76 -7.24 -4.31 2.94
N ARG A 77 -7.81 -5.48 2.64
CA ARG A 77 -8.66 -5.67 1.46
C ARG A 77 -10.09 -5.15 1.65
N ARG A 78 -10.65 -5.24 2.86
CA ARG A 78 -12.03 -4.84 3.15
C ARG A 78 -12.41 -3.40 2.73
N PRO A 79 -11.56 -2.36 2.91
CA PRO A 79 -11.88 -1.01 2.43
C PRO A 79 -11.96 -0.86 0.90
N VAL A 80 -11.41 -1.82 0.16
CA VAL A 80 -11.31 -1.78 -1.31
C VAL A 80 -12.47 -2.54 -1.98
N GLU A 81 -13.05 -3.54 -1.31
CA GLU A 81 -14.12 -4.39 -1.86
C GLU A 81 -15.36 -4.45 -0.93
N PHE A 82 -16.39 -3.69 -1.27
CA PHE A 82 -17.59 -3.52 -0.43
C PHE A 82 -18.45 -4.79 -0.25
N ASN A 83 -18.25 -5.83 -1.06
CA ASN A 83 -19.00 -7.09 -1.01
C ASN A 83 -18.11 -8.30 -0.69
N MET A 84 -16.97 -8.05 -0.03
CA MET A 84 -16.08 -9.11 0.43
C MET A 84 -16.79 -9.94 1.52
N PRO A 85 -16.73 -11.29 1.45
CA PRO A 85 -17.24 -12.12 2.53
C PRO A 85 -16.45 -11.86 3.82
N ASP A 86 -17.08 -12.11 4.97
CA ASP A 86 -16.35 -12.14 6.22
C ASP A 86 -15.33 -13.30 6.18
N CYS A 87 -14.12 -13.10 6.70
CA CYS A 87 -13.06 -14.09 6.63
C CYS A 87 -12.42 -14.35 8.00
N ILE A 88 -12.16 -15.62 8.28
CA ILE A 88 -11.39 -16.07 9.43
C ILE A 88 -10.03 -16.57 8.94
N VAL A 89 -8.97 -16.17 9.63
CA VAL A 89 -7.59 -16.61 9.35
C VAL A 89 -7.10 -17.46 10.50
N VAL A 90 -6.63 -18.66 10.19
CA VAL A 90 -6.10 -19.61 11.16
C VAL A 90 -4.65 -19.90 10.79
N SER A 91 -3.70 -19.41 11.58
CA SER A 91 -2.28 -19.68 11.38
C SER A 91 -1.80 -20.75 12.35
N ILE A 92 -1.07 -21.74 11.82
CA ILE A 92 -0.54 -22.86 12.58
C ILE A 92 0.97 -22.69 12.71
N GLY A 93 1.43 -22.54 13.94
CA GLY A 93 2.83 -22.46 14.33
C GLY A 93 3.20 -23.54 15.34
N TYR A 94 4.41 -23.43 15.86
CA TYR A 94 5.00 -24.41 16.78
C TYR A 94 5.52 -23.67 18.02
N PRO A 95 5.48 -24.29 19.21
CA PRO A 95 6.09 -23.70 20.40
C PRO A 95 7.59 -23.45 20.15
N GLU A 96 8.10 -22.32 20.66
CA GLU A 96 9.50 -21.91 20.50
C GLU A 96 10.44 -22.96 21.08
N THR A 97 11.15 -23.70 20.21
CA THR A 97 12.29 -24.52 20.62
C THR A 97 13.61 -23.74 20.57
N ILE A 98 13.61 -22.55 19.95
CA ILE A 98 14.77 -21.69 19.76
C ILE A 98 14.29 -20.23 19.91
N GLU A 99 14.80 -19.52 20.90
CA GLU A 99 14.63 -18.08 21.10
C GLU A 99 15.03 -17.37 19.79
N ASP A 100 14.12 -16.58 19.21
CA ASP A 100 14.29 -15.83 17.95
C ASP A 100 14.44 -16.62 16.64
N SER A 101 14.00 -17.89 16.55
CA SER A 101 14.02 -18.64 15.27
C SER A 101 12.63 -18.83 14.64
N PRO A 102 12.40 -18.39 13.40
CA PRO A 102 11.19 -18.72 12.62
C PRO A 102 11.17 -20.19 12.11
N TYR A 103 12.13 -21.00 12.56
CA TYR A 103 12.39 -22.36 12.07
C TYR A 103 12.37 -23.38 13.22
N SER A 104 11.20 -23.58 13.84
CA SER A 104 11.00 -24.74 14.70
C SER A 104 11.37 -26.01 13.92
N THR A 105 12.20 -26.87 14.51
CA THR A 105 12.61 -28.13 13.86
C THR A 105 11.40 -29.02 13.56
N HIS A 106 10.32 -28.91 14.35
CA HIS A 106 9.08 -29.66 14.19
C HIS A 106 8.47 -29.46 12.78
N ARG A 107 8.57 -28.26 12.18
CA ARG A 107 8.08 -28.04 10.80
C ARG A 107 8.71 -28.98 9.77
N SER A 108 9.95 -29.39 10.02
CA SER A 108 10.67 -30.28 9.12
C SER A 108 10.22 -31.73 9.22
N TYR A 109 9.30 -32.08 10.12
CA TYR A 109 8.65 -33.38 10.19
C TYR A 109 7.26 -33.30 9.55
N ASP A 110 6.46 -32.33 10.00
CA ASP A 110 5.06 -32.16 9.61
C ASP A 110 4.88 -31.80 8.15
N PHE A 111 5.83 -31.07 7.57
CA PHE A 111 5.74 -30.67 6.16
C PHE A 111 6.37 -31.66 5.19
N GLN A 112 6.95 -32.76 5.69
CA GLN A 112 7.58 -33.76 4.83
C GLN A 112 6.60 -34.86 4.47
N PRO A 113 6.32 -35.06 3.17
CA PRO A 113 5.55 -36.22 2.71
C PRO A 113 6.28 -37.53 3.00
N PRO A 114 5.55 -38.64 3.21
CA PRO A 114 6.15 -39.96 3.24
C PRO A 114 6.74 -40.28 1.86
N VAL A 115 7.81 -41.07 1.87
CA VAL A 115 8.48 -41.58 0.66
C VAL A 115 8.34 -43.10 0.62
N CYS A 116 8.71 -43.72 -0.50
CA CYS A 116 8.61 -45.18 -0.63
C CYS A 116 9.52 -45.92 0.37
N ASP A 117 9.14 -47.11 0.82
CA ASP A 117 9.91 -47.87 1.83
C ASP A 117 11.36 -48.16 1.40
N ASP A 118 11.58 -48.35 0.09
CA ASP A 118 12.90 -48.64 -0.50
C ASP A 118 13.67 -47.37 -0.92
N CYS A 119 13.08 -46.18 -0.73
CA CYS A 119 13.70 -44.91 -1.11
C CYS A 119 14.83 -44.57 -0.12
N PRO A 120 15.95 -43.97 -0.58
CA PRO A 120 16.95 -43.43 0.33
C PRO A 120 16.30 -42.43 1.29
N LEU A 121 16.62 -42.54 2.58
CA LEU A 121 16.17 -41.55 3.56
C LEU A 121 16.74 -40.18 3.17
N PRO A 122 15.93 -39.10 3.21
CA PRO A 122 16.40 -37.77 2.88
C PRO A 122 17.57 -37.39 3.81
N THR A 123 18.63 -36.81 3.25
CA THR A 123 19.89 -36.54 3.98
C THR A 123 19.74 -35.36 4.94
N VAL A 124 19.26 -34.21 4.48
CA VAL A 124 18.76 -33.07 5.27
C VAL A 124 17.79 -32.27 4.38
N PRO A 125 16.64 -31.79 4.90
CA PRO A 125 16.12 -32.05 6.22
C PRO A 125 15.62 -33.49 6.29
N GLY A 126 16.33 -34.31 7.06
CA GLY A 126 16.30 -35.77 7.02
C GLY A 126 15.74 -36.26 8.33
N VAL A 127 14.45 -36.04 8.51
CA VAL A 127 13.71 -36.40 9.71
C VAL A 127 12.41 -37.08 9.29
N PRO A 128 11.86 -37.99 10.10
CA PRO A 128 10.73 -38.81 9.69
C PRO A 128 9.55 -37.94 9.25
N SER A 129 8.86 -38.39 8.21
CA SER A 129 7.62 -37.78 7.73
C SER A 129 6.54 -37.84 8.81
N ASN A 130 5.83 -36.72 9.00
CA ASN A 130 4.66 -36.64 9.86
C ASN A 130 3.46 -35.97 9.16
N ALA A 131 3.52 -35.79 7.84
CA ALA A 131 2.51 -35.06 7.09
C ALA A 131 1.10 -35.65 7.22
N ASP A 132 0.96 -36.98 7.24
CA ASP A 132 -0.36 -37.62 7.40
C ASP A 132 -0.99 -37.32 8.76
N ASN A 133 -0.20 -37.37 9.84
CA ASN A 133 -0.67 -37.04 11.18
C ASN A 133 -1.00 -35.55 11.31
N PHE A 134 -0.27 -34.69 10.60
CA PHE A 134 -0.55 -33.26 10.58
C PHE A 134 -1.85 -32.94 9.79
N ILE A 135 -2.10 -33.64 8.67
CA ILE A 135 -3.40 -33.63 7.98
C ILE A 135 -4.52 -34.09 8.93
N GLU A 136 -4.31 -35.19 9.66
CA GLU A 136 -5.29 -35.70 10.64
C GLU A 136 -5.58 -34.68 11.75
N PHE A 137 -4.56 -33.99 12.28
CA PHE A 137 -4.75 -32.91 13.25
C PHE A 137 -5.61 -31.77 12.68
N ILE A 138 -5.30 -31.31 11.46
CA ILE A 138 -6.06 -30.24 10.81
C ILE A 138 -7.53 -30.66 10.63
N ASP A 139 -7.76 -31.85 10.09
CA ASP A 139 -9.09 -32.35 9.73
C ASP A 139 -9.95 -32.69 10.96
N THR A 140 -9.38 -33.42 11.92
CA THR A 140 -10.16 -34.04 13.00
C THR A 140 -10.18 -33.24 14.30
N ALA A 141 -9.25 -32.30 14.48
CA ALA A 141 -9.14 -31.52 15.70
C ALA A 141 -9.26 -30.01 15.45
N LEU A 142 -8.41 -29.42 14.63
CA LEU A 142 -8.34 -27.97 14.46
C LEU A 142 -9.58 -27.41 13.76
N ARG A 143 -9.98 -27.94 12.60
CA ARG A 143 -11.17 -27.46 11.88
C ARG A 143 -12.45 -27.59 12.70
N PRO A 144 -12.75 -28.75 13.33
CA PRO A 144 -13.91 -28.87 14.22
C PRO A 144 -13.83 -27.93 15.42
N TRP A 145 -12.64 -27.71 16.01
CA TRP A 145 -12.50 -26.75 17.10
C TRP A 145 -12.82 -25.32 16.65
N ILE A 146 -12.30 -24.89 15.49
CA ILE A 146 -12.60 -23.56 14.91
C ILE A 146 -14.10 -23.41 14.68
N ARG A 147 -14.75 -24.41 14.06
CA ARG A 147 -16.14 -24.36 13.62
C ARG A 147 -17.14 -24.50 14.77
N ASP A 148 -16.93 -25.48 15.66
CA ASP A 148 -17.92 -25.85 16.67
C ASP A 148 -17.66 -25.18 18.03
N THR A 149 -16.44 -24.71 18.28
CA THR A 149 -16.04 -24.14 19.58
C THR A 149 -15.62 -22.69 19.50
N ALA A 150 -14.71 -22.32 18.60
CA ALA A 150 -14.20 -20.96 18.51
C ALA A 150 -15.25 -20.01 17.91
N PHE A 151 -15.99 -20.45 16.89
CA PHE A 151 -17.02 -19.65 16.21
C PHE A 151 -18.32 -20.42 15.98
N PRO A 152 -19.03 -20.85 17.05
CA PRO A 152 -20.11 -21.83 16.98
C PRO A 152 -21.35 -21.38 16.18
N ASN A 153 -21.49 -20.08 15.91
CA ASN A 153 -22.64 -19.50 15.21
C ASN A 153 -22.32 -19.06 13.77
N ALA A 154 -21.06 -19.15 13.36
CA ALA A 154 -20.63 -18.81 12.01
C ALA A 154 -21.02 -19.91 11.02
N ASP A 155 -21.39 -19.52 9.80
CA ASP A 155 -21.72 -20.44 8.72
C ASP A 155 -20.53 -20.54 7.76
N PHE A 156 -19.82 -21.65 7.78
CA PHE A 156 -18.55 -21.81 7.05
C PHE A 156 -18.81 -22.25 5.61
N ASP A 157 -18.46 -21.40 4.64
CA ASP A 157 -18.69 -21.66 3.22
C ASP A 157 -17.52 -22.43 2.61
N ARG A 158 -16.35 -21.78 2.40
CA ARG A 158 -15.18 -22.40 1.79
C ARG A 158 -13.93 -22.24 2.64
N ASP A 159 -13.03 -23.20 2.50
CA ASP A 159 -11.74 -23.18 3.16
C ASP A 159 -10.56 -23.19 2.17
N ALA A 160 -9.50 -22.46 2.49
CA ALA A 160 -8.23 -22.48 1.77
C ALA A 160 -7.08 -22.93 2.65
N LEU A 161 -6.08 -23.59 2.04
CA LEU A 161 -4.81 -23.93 2.68
C LEU A 161 -3.65 -23.27 1.95
N TYR A 162 -2.84 -22.51 2.68
CA TYR A 162 -1.63 -21.85 2.18
C TYR A 162 -0.38 -22.36 2.86
N GLY A 163 0.69 -22.49 2.10
CA GLY A 163 2.01 -22.83 2.62
C GLY A 163 3.13 -22.30 1.74
N HIS A 164 4.25 -21.97 2.39
CA HIS A 164 5.48 -21.50 1.73
C HIS A 164 6.63 -22.48 1.96
N SER A 165 7.50 -22.65 0.95
CA SER A 165 8.69 -23.51 1.05
C SER A 165 8.29 -24.98 1.30
N PHE A 166 8.77 -25.60 2.38
CA PHE A 166 8.29 -26.90 2.83
C PHE A 166 6.78 -26.91 3.10
N GLY A 167 6.21 -25.80 3.58
CA GLY A 167 4.76 -25.66 3.71
C GLY A 167 4.05 -25.74 2.36
N GLY A 168 4.65 -25.19 1.29
CA GLY A 168 4.13 -25.32 -0.08
C GLY A 168 4.21 -26.76 -0.59
N LEU A 169 5.30 -27.47 -0.28
CA LEU A 169 5.40 -28.92 -0.54
C LEU A 169 4.31 -29.71 0.19
N PHE A 170 4.03 -29.37 1.46
CA PHE A 170 2.95 -29.97 2.22
C PHE A 170 1.58 -29.67 1.62
N VAL A 171 1.32 -28.43 1.17
CA VAL A 171 0.07 -28.08 0.47
C VAL A 171 -0.13 -28.96 -0.75
N LEU A 172 0.92 -29.14 -1.56
CA LEU A 172 0.86 -30.03 -2.72
C LEU A 172 0.56 -31.49 -2.30
N TYR A 173 1.18 -31.97 -1.22
CA TYR A 173 0.91 -33.31 -0.69
C TYR A 173 -0.51 -33.46 -0.14
N ALA A 174 -0.99 -32.51 0.67
CA ALA A 174 -2.34 -32.52 1.20
C ALA A 174 -3.38 -32.52 0.07
N LEU A 175 -3.13 -31.76 -1.01
CA LEU A 175 -3.94 -31.77 -2.22
C LEU A 175 -3.96 -33.15 -2.90
N THR A 176 -2.83 -33.87 -2.95
CA THR A 176 -2.78 -35.19 -3.61
C THR A 176 -3.50 -36.27 -2.80
N VAL A 177 -3.37 -36.28 -1.47
CA VAL A 177 -3.92 -37.34 -0.61
C VAL A 177 -5.32 -37.06 -0.07
N ARG A 178 -5.64 -35.79 0.19
CA ARG A 178 -6.93 -35.31 0.73
C ARG A 178 -7.43 -34.07 -0.04
N PRO A 179 -7.69 -34.19 -1.36
CA PRO A 179 -8.22 -33.09 -2.17
C PRO A 179 -9.60 -32.59 -1.70
N ASP A 180 -10.31 -33.39 -0.90
CA ASP A 180 -11.60 -33.06 -0.28
C ASP A 180 -11.46 -32.16 0.95
N LEU A 181 -10.25 -31.95 1.47
CA LEU A 181 -10.05 -31.24 2.72
C LEU A 181 -10.28 -29.73 2.56
N PHE A 182 -9.84 -29.14 1.45
CA PHE A 182 -9.95 -27.70 1.19
C PHE A 182 -10.50 -27.43 -0.20
N ASP A 183 -11.18 -26.29 -0.35
CA ASP A 183 -11.69 -25.81 -1.63
C ASP A 183 -10.59 -25.24 -2.51
N THR A 184 -9.60 -24.59 -1.88
CA THR A 184 -8.48 -23.94 -2.55
C THR A 184 -7.15 -24.29 -1.88
N PHE A 185 -6.18 -24.72 -2.67
CA PHE A 185 -4.82 -24.98 -2.24
C PHE A 185 -3.88 -23.93 -2.85
N LEU A 186 -3.01 -23.33 -2.03
CA LEU A 186 -2.14 -22.23 -2.41
C LEU A 186 -0.70 -22.57 -2.01
N SER A 187 0.16 -22.83 -2.99
CA SER A 187 1.54 -23.24 -2.75
C SER A 187 2.52 -22.18 -3.23
N ALA A 188 3.23 -21.55 -2.30
CA ALA A 188 4.28 -20.57 -2.58
C ALA A 188 5.68 -21.19 -2.49
N SER A 189 6.46 -21.04 -3.56
CA SER A 189 7.76 -21.65 -3.81
C SER A 189 7.90 -23.05 -3.18
N PRO A 190 7.11 -24.04 -3.64
CA PRO A 190 7.21 -25.38 -3.08
C PRO A 190 8.62 -25.94 -3.24
N ALA A 191 9.12 -26.61 -2.21
CA ALA A 191 10.44 -27.26 -2.23
C ALA A 191 10.43 -28.55 -3.09
N LEU A 192 10.22 -28.41 -4.41
CA LEU A 192 10.02 -29.53 -5.34
C LEU A 192 11.29 -30.37 -5.59
N PHE A 193 12.46 -29.82 -5.25
CA PHE A 193 13.73 -30.56 -5.25
C PHE A 193 13.80 -31.62 -4.14
N PHE A 194 12.82 -31.66 -3.24
CA PHE A 194 12.74 -32.60 -2.12
C PHE A 194 13.04 -34.04 -2.54
N ASN A 195 13.92 -34.67 -1.75
CA ASN A 195 14.36 -36.06 -1.87
C ASN A 195 14.69 -36.46 -3.32
N ASP A 196 15.63 -35.73 -3.93
CA ASP A 196 16.09 -35.95 -5.31
C ASP A 196 14.95 -35.90 -6.34
N ASN A 197 14.14 -34.83 -6.30
CA ASN A 197 12.97 -34.64 -7.15
C ASN A 197 11.94 -35.77 -7.04
N TYR A 198 11.71 -36.29 -5.82
CA TYR A 198 10.79 -37.38 -5.53
C TYR A 198 9.40 -37.18 -6.17
N VAL A 199 8.89 -35.94 -6.08
CA VAL A 199 7.59 -35.50 -6.63
C VAL A 199 7.44 -35.86 -8.11
N PHE A 200 8.51 -35.82 -8.89
CA PHE A 200 8.48 -36.11 -10.33
C PHE A 200 8.98 -37.50 -10.70
N ASN A 201 9.89 -38.05 -9.89
CA ASN A 201 10.53 -39.33 -10.19
C ASN A 201 9.65 -40.53 -9.82
N HIS A 202 8.63 -40.32 -8.97
CA HIS A 202 7.70 -41.36 -8.56
C HIS A 202 6.31 -41.02 -9.07
N THR A 203 5.81 -41.87 -9.97
CA THR A 203 4.52 -41.65 -10.65
C THR A 203 3.35 -41.57 -9.68
N ASP A 204 3.45 -42.25 -8.54
CA ASP A 204 2.35 -42.37 -7.58
C ASP A 204 2.08 -41.07 -6.80
N PHE A 205 3.04 -40.15 -6.72
CA PHE A 205 2.87 -38.91 -5.95
C PHE A 205 1.83 -37.98 -6.58
N LEU A 206 1.92 -37.75 -7.90
CA LEU A 206 0.99 -36.90 -8.65
C LEU A 206 -0.14 -37.68 -9.32
N ALA A 207 -0.08 -39.02 -9.34
CA ALA A 207 -1.11 -39.87 -9.96
C ALA A 207 -2.55 -39.54 -9.54
N PRO A 208 -2.85 -39.23 -8.25
CA PRO A 208 -4.20 -38.84 -7.84
C PRO A 208 -4.72 -37.60 -8.57
N LEU A 209 -3.85 -36.70 -9.01
CA LEU A 209 -4.21 -35.48 -9.71
C LEU A 209 -4.22 -35.66 -11.23
N THR A 210 -3.34 -36.48 -11.80
CA THR A 210 -3.26 -36.68 -13.26
C THR A 210 -4.18 -37.76 -13.79
N SER A 211 -4.59 -38.73 -12.95
CA SER A 211 -5.44 -39.85 -13.34
C SER A 211 -6.31 -40.31 -12.15
N PRO A 212 -7.30 -39.49 -11.73
CA PRO A 212 -8.12 -39.74 -10.56
C PRO A 212 -8.95 -41.02 -10.73
N ALA A 213 -9.01 -41.83 -9.67
CA ALA A 213 -9.97 -42.92 -9.59
C ALA A 213 -11.41 -42.38 -9.60
N GLU A 214 -12.37 -43.15 -10.11
CA GLU A 214 -13.81 -42.83 -10.07
C GLU A 214 -14.29 -42.65 -8.61
N LYS A 215 -14.26 -41.43 -8.09
CA LYS A 215 -14.89 -41.05 -6.81
C LYS A 215 -16.26 -40.39 -7.04
N PRO A 216 -17.21 -40.54 -6.09
CA PRO A 216 -18.61 -40.18 -6.28
C PRO A 216 -18.84 -38.68 -6.53
N SER A 217 -19.78 -38.40 -7.42
CA SER A 217 -19.99 -37.18 -8.20
C SER A 217 -20.65 -36.00 -7.46
N ASN A 218 -20.29 -35.70 -6.21
CA ASN A 218 -21.02 -34.68 -5.43
C ASN A 218 -20.18 -33.63 -4.68
N THR A 219 -18.84 -33.68 -4.72
CA THR A 219 -17.99 -32.61 -4.16
C THR A 219 -17.42 -31.73 -5.28
N SER A 220 -17.31 -30.42 -5.06
CA SER A 220 -16.59 -29.53 -5.97
C SER A 220 -15.12 -29.90 -6.01
N LYS A 221 -14.55 -29.98 -7.21
CA LYS A 221 -13.11 -30.18 -7.38
C LYS A 221 -12.35 -28.99 -6.76
N PRO A 222 -11.19 -29.23 -6.11
CA PRO A 222 -10.40 -28.16 -5.53
C PRO A 222 -9.71 -27.31 -6.61
N ALA A 223 -9.36 -26.09 -6.23
CA ALA A 223 -8.55 -25.16 -7.00
C ALA A 223 -7.10 -25.21 -6.53
N PHE A 224 -6.14 -24.94 -7.42
CA PHE A 224 -4.72 -24.93 -7.06
C PHE A 224 -3.97 -23.75 -7.67
N GLN A 225 -3.34 -22.91 -6.83
CA GLN A 225 -2.41 -21.89 -7.31
C GLN A 225 -0.99 -22.23 -6.88
N ILE A 226 -0.07 -22.08 -7.83
CA ILE A 226 1.36 -22.18 -7.60
C ILE A 226 1.99 -20.81 -7.83
N SER A 227 2.75 -20.34 -6.85
CA SER A 227 3.43 -19.05 -6.90
C SER A 227 4.90 -19.23 -6.59
N TYR A 228 5.84 -18.54 -7.23
CA TYR A 228 7.27 -18.70 -6.90
C TYR A 228 8.13 -17.48 -7.27
N GLY A 229 9.25 -17.31 -6.54
CA GLY A 229 10.28 -16.32 -6.85
C GLY A 229 11.32 -16.85 -7.84
N ALA A 230 11.65 -16.09 -8.89
CA ALA A 230 12.57 -16.55 -9.93
C ALA A 230 14.07 -16.33 -9.60
N LEU A 231 14.40 -15.51 -8.61
CA LEU A 231 15.78 -15.08 -8.35
C LEU A 231 16.69 -16.18 -7.78
N GLU A 232 16.17 -17.32 -7.32
CA GLU A 232 17.02 -18.44 -6.93
C GLU A 232 17.66 -19.12 -8.14
N GLN A 233 16.85 -19.34 -9.18
CA GLN A 233 17.34 -19.94 -10.42
C GLN A 233 17.98 -18.90 -11.35
N ASN A 234 17.53 -17.65 -11.29
CA ASN A 234 18.05 -16.52 -12.06
C ASN A 234 18.62 -15.41 -11.15
N PRO A 235 19.69 -15.69 -10.39
CA PRO A 235 20.20 -14.74 -9.40
C PRO A 235 20.81 -13.51 -10.08
N VAL A 236 20.50 -12.34 -9.52
CA VAL A 236 21.12 -11.06 -9.90
C VAL A 236 22.16 -10.68 -8.85
N GLN A 237 23.30 -10.15 -9.28
CA GLN A 237 24.35 -9.68 -8.37
C GLN A 237 23.84 -8.52 -7.52
N ARG A 238 24.03 -8.59 -6.20
CA ARG A 238 23.60 -7.53 -5.28
C ARG A 238 24.59 -6.37 -5.36
N ARG A 239 24.12 -5.15 -5.07
CA ARG A 239 24.94 -3.91 -5.16
C ARG A 239 26.21 -3.93 -4.29
N THR A 240 26.21 -4.73 -3.23
CA THR A 240 27.29 -4.84 -2.25
C THR A 240 28.08 -6.14 -2.36
N GLU A 241 27.72 -7.02 -3.30
CA GLU A 241 28.26 -8.38 -3.42
C GLU A 241 29.41 -8.39 -4.42
N THR A 242 30.56 -8.96 -4.03
CA THR A 242 31.70 -9.13 -4.95
C THR A 242 31.39 -10.17 -6.02
N ASP A 243 32.19 -10.21 -7.09
CA ASP A 243 32.03 -11.22 -8.14
C ASP A 243 32.23 -12.65 -7.59
N GLU A 244 33.16 -12.86 -6.65
CA GLU A 244 33.36 -14.16 -6.02
C GLU A 244 32.17 -14.57 -5.15
N GLU A 245 31.62 -13.63 -4.37
CA GLU A 245 30.43 -13.88 -3.53
C GLU A 245 29.21 -14.21 -4.39
N PHE A 246 29.05 -13.50 -5.52
CA PHE A 246 27.96 -13.75 -6.45
C PHE A 246 28.05 -15.13 -7.10
N GLU A 247 29.23 -15.50 -7.62
CA GLU A 247 29.42 -16.82 -8.23
C GLU A 247 29.29 -17.95 -7.21
N TYR A 248 29.74 -17.76 -5.96
CA TYR A 248 29.50 -18.72 -4.89
C TYR A 248 28.00 -18.90 -4.61
N ARG A 249 27.25 -17.80 -4.41
CA ARG A 249 25.80 -17.88 -4.16
C ARG A 249 25.06 -18.54 -5.33
N LYS A 250 25.41 -18.17 -6.56
CA LYS A 250 24.85 -18.74 -7.79
C LYS A 250 25.11 -20.25 -7.88
N SER A 251 26.29 -20.72 -7.47
CA SER A 251 26.62 -22.16 -7.45
C SER A 251 25.71 -22.99 -6.54
N ILE A 252 25.14 -22.37 -5.49
CA ILE A 252 24.23 -23.01 -4.55
C ILE A 252 22.79 -22.94 -5.07
N LEU A 253 22.30 -21.74 -5.40
CA LEU A 253 20.87 -21.51 -5.65
C LEU A 253 20.38 -22.11 -6.97
N VAL A 254 21.20 -22.06 -8.03
CA VAL A 254 20.80 -22.57 -9.36
C VAL A 254 20.50 -24.07 -9.32
N SER A 255 21.13 -24.82 -8.41
CA SER A 255 20.92 -26.26 -8.24
C SER A 255 19.49 -26.62 -7.80
N GLN A 256 18.77 -25.70 -7.15
CA GLN A 256 17.42 -25.93 -6.63
C GLN A 256 16.33 -25.89 -7.72
N GLN A 257 16.63 -25.28 -8.87
CA GLN A 257 15.77 -25.29 -10.07
C GLN A 257 14.32 -24.85 -9.83
N MET A 258 14.08 -23.86 -8.95
CA MET A 258 12.73 -23.42 -8.55
C MET A 258 11.82 -23.10 -9.74
N THR A 259 12.29 -22.30 -10.71
CA THR A 259 11.52 -21.93 -11.91
C THR A 259 11.22 -23.16 -12.77
N SER A 260 12.23 -23.96 -13.08
CA SER A 260 12.08 -25.13 -13.96
C SER A 260 11.15 -26.19 -13.35
N LEU A 261 11.32 -26.49 -12.06
CA LEU A 261 10.51 -27.49 -11.36
C LEU A 261 9.06 -27.01 -11.22
N THR A 262 8.84 -25.73 -10.92
CA THR A 262 7.48 -25.19 -10.78
C THR A 262 6.74 -25.15 -12.12
N GLN A 263 7.41 -24.74 -13.20
CA GLN A 263 6.86 -24.81 -14.55
C GLN A 263 6.54 -26.25 -14.98
N LYS A 264 7.42 -27.20 -14.62
CA LYS A 264 7.18 -28.64 -14.86
C LYS A 264 5.97 -29.14 -14.08
N LEU A 265 5.82 -28.75 -12.81
CA LEU A 265 4.65 -29.10 -12.01
C LEU A 265 3.36 -28.58 -12.64
N TYR A 266 3.32 -27.30 -13.01
CA TYR A 266 2.16 -26.70 -13.69
C TYR A 266 1.83 -27.44 -14.99
N SER A 267 2.82 -27.66 -15.87
CA SER A 267 2.61 -28.37 -17.13
C SER A 267 2.13 -29.83 -16.93
N THR A 268 2.47 -30.44 -15.80
CA THR A 268 2.00 -31.79 -15.44
C THR A 268 0.54 -31.79 -14.99
N LEU A 269 0.07 -30.68 -14.43
CA LEU A 269 -1.24 -30.57 -13.77
C LEU A 269 -2.24 -29.65 -14.51
N GLU A 270 -1.83 -28.93 -15.56
CA GLU A 270 -2.67 -27.95 -16.26
C GLU A 270 -3.98 -28.56 -16.81
N ASP A 271 -3.89 -29.80 -17.29
CA ASP A 271 -5.04 -30.58 -17.78
C ASP A 271 -5.57 -31.58 -16.72
N SER A 272 -5.26 -31.35 -15.44
CA SER A 272 -5.65 -32.27 -14.36
C SER A 272 -7.18 -32.43 -14.31
N PRO A 273 -7.69 -33.66 -14.47
CA PRO A 273 -9.12 -33.92 -14.30
C PRO A 273 -9.56 -33.90 -12.84
N ALA A 274 -8.64 -33.88 -11.87
CA ALA A 274 -8.94 -33.82 -10.44
C ALA A 274 -9.14 -32.38 -9.94
N LEU A 275 -8.54 -31.40 -10.62
CA LEU A 275 -8.63 -29.99 -10.29
C LEU A 275 -9.80 -29.33 -11.02
N ARG A 276 -10.37 -28.30 -10.40
CA ARG A 276 -11.31 -27.42 -11.09
C ARG A 276 -10.57 -26.44 -12.00
N ASP A 277 -9.55 -25.81 -11.43
CA ASP A 277 -8.68 -24.87 -12.12
C ASP A 277 -7.32 -24.85 -11.44
N ILE A 278 -6.31 -24.47 -12.21
CA ILE A 278 -4.93 -24.32 -11.77
C ILE A 278 -4.34 -23.04 -12.34
N SER A 279 -3.56 -22.32 -11.53
CA SER A 279 -2.82 -21.14 -11.98
C SER A 279 -1.37 -21.18 -11.53
N ILE A 280 -0.51 -20.51 -12.30
CA ILE A 280 0.89 -20.31 -11.98
C ILE A 280 1.20 -18.82 -12.00
N HIS A 281 1.89 -18.33 -10.97
CA HIS A 281 2.32 -16.95 -10.85
C HIS A 281 3.81 -16.86 -10.56
N GLU A 282 4.56 -16.24 -11.47
CA GLU A 282 5.99 -15.99 -11.29
C GLU A 282 6.23 -14.58 -10.77
N TYR A 283 7.05 -14.47 -9.72
CA TYR A 283 7.62 -13.21 -9.25
C TYR A 283 9.07 -13.10 -9.74
N PRO A 284 9.31 -12.48 -10.91
CA PRO A 284 10.62 -12.50 -11.57
C PRO A 284 11.72 -11.76 -10.78
N PHE A 285 11.33 -10.90 -9.85
CA PHE A 285 12.24 -10.05 -9.07
C PHE A 285 12.22 -10.36 -7.57
N SER A 286 11.67 -11.51 -7.19
CA SER A 286 11.64 -11.98 -5.79
C SER A 286 12.47 -13.26 -5.66
N ASP A 287 13.14 -13.40 -4.52
CA ASP A 287 13.70 -14.68 -4.10
C ASP A 287 12.65 -15.52 -3.38
N HIS A 288 13.02 -16.77 -3.08
CA HIS A 288 12.17 -17.72 -2.38
C HIS A 288 11.62 -17.20 -1.07
N ALA A 289 12.45 -16.61 -0.20
CA ALA A 289 11.99 -16.16 1.10
C ALA A 289 11.04 -14.95 0.97
N ALA A 290 11.38 -14.00 0.11
CA ALA A 290 10.62 -12.77 -0.07
C ALA A 290 9.23 -13.01 -0.69
N VAL A 291 9.08 -14.05 -1.51
CA VAL A 291 7.80 -14.32 -2.19
C VAL A 291 6.68 -14.71 -1.23
N GLY A 292 7.00 -15.28 -0.06
CA GLY A 292 6.00 -15.81 0.87
C GLY A 292 4.94 -14.78 1.30
N GLY A 293 5.29 -13.50 1.41
CA GLY A 293 4.32 -12.44 1.73
C GLY A 293 3.46 -12.03 0.53
N ALA A 294 4.08 -11.86 -0.64
CA ALA A 294 3.39 -11.43 -1.85
C ALA A 294 2.46 -12.53 -2.41
N ALA A 295 2.94 -13.77 -2.46
CA ALA A 295 2.18 -14.93 -2.88
C ALA A 295 0.98 -15.21 -1.97
N LEU A 296 1.10 -14.92 -0.67
CA LEU A 296 -0.03 -15.02 0.26
C LEU A 296 -1.12 -14.01 -0.08
N ALA A 297 -0.75 -12.75 -0.35
CA ALA A 297 -1.70 -11.71 -0.71
C ALA A 297 -2.42 -12.04 -2.03
N ASP A 298 -1.67 -12.42 -3.07
CA ASP A 298 -2.26 -12.78 -4.37
C ASP A 298 -3.06 -14.10 -4.29
N GLY A 299 -2.67 -15.01 -3.40
CA GLY A 299 -3.42 -16.24 -3.12
C GLY A 299 -4.77 -15.98 -2.45
N ILE A 300 -4.87 -14.96 -1.61
CA ILE A 300 -6.16 -14.51 -1.04
C ILE A 300 -7.09 -14.00 -2.17
N ASP A 301 -6.54 -13.30 -3.16
CA ASP A 301 -7.28 -12.88 -4.37
C ASP A 301 -7.78 -14.09 -5.14
N TYR A 302 -6.91 -15.07 -5.42
CA TYR A 302 -7.31 -16.31 -6.08
C TYR A 302 -8.40 -17.09 -5.32
N PHE A 303 -8.31 -17.16 -3.99
CA PHE A 303 -9.30 -17.84 -3.16
C PHE A 303 -10.67 -17.13 -3.17
N LEU A 304 -10.69 -15.81 -3.03
CA LEU A 304 -11.93 -15.05 -2.88
C LEU A 304 -12.59 -14.69 -4.22
N ASP A 305 -11.83 -14.52 -5.30
CA ASP A 305 -12.34 -14.18 -6.65
C ASP A 305 -13.00 -15.37 -7.38
N TRP A 306 -13.41 -16.38 -6.61
CA TRP A 306 -14.07 -17.58 -7.06
C TRP A 306 -15.36 -17.27 -7.82
N CYS A 307 -15.33 -17.48 -9.13
CA CYS A 307 -16.52 -17.41 -9.98
C CYS A 307 -17.42 -18.63 -9.77
N THR A 308 -18.47 -18.52 -8.94
CA THR A 308 -19.56 -19.54 -8.87
C THR A 308 -20.50 -19.51 -10.06
N ALA A 309 -20.41 -18.51 -10.94
CA ALA A 309 -21.27 -18.46 -12.12
C ALA A 309 -20.77 -19.41 -13.21
N LYS A 310 -21.54 -20.46 -13.47
CA LYS A 310 -21.70 -20.98 -14.84
C LYS A 310 -22.06 -19.79 -15.75
N LEU A 311 -21.06 -19.08 -16.27
CA LEU A 311 -21.23 -18.29 -17.46
C LEU A 311 -21.66 -19.29 -18.53
N SER A 312 -22.88 -19.12 -19.04
CA SER A 312 -23.47 -20.05 -20.01
C SER A 312 -22.49 -20.33 -21.17
N PRO A 313 -22.61 -21.48 -21.87
CA PRO A 313 -21.75 -21.82 -23.03
C PRO A 313 -21.71 -20.76 -24.15
N ARG A 314 -22.52 -19.70 -24.06
CA ARG A 314 -22.52 -18.55 -24.97
C ARG A 314 -21.40 -17.55 -24.71
N TYR A 315 -20.72 -17.58 -23.55
CA TYR A 315 -19.61 -16.65 -23.26
C TYR A 315 -18.27 -17.10 -23.83
N ASP A 316 -18.00 -18.41 -23.89
CA ASP A 316 -16.81 -18.94 -24.60
C ASP A 316 -16.90 -18.63 -26.09
N VAL A 317 -18.10 -18.68 -26.68
CA VAL A 317 -18.33 -18.24 -28.06
C VAL A 317 -18.04 -16.75 -28.21
N LEU A 318 -18.37 -15.91 -27.21
CA LEU A 318 -18.15 -14.46 -27.26
C LEU A 318 -16.67 -14.08 -27.13
N LEU A 319 -15.91 -14.76 -26.26
CA LEU A 319 -14.45 -14.57 -26.12
C LEU A 319 -13.70 -15.15 -27.33
N LEU A 320 -14.15 -16.29 -27.88
CA LEU A 320 -13.60 -16.85 -29.13
C LEU A 320 -13.94 -16.00 -30.37
N GLU A 321 -15.11 -15.37 -30.44
CA GLU A 321 -15.47 -14.46 -31.55
C GLU A 321 -14.74 -13.11 -31.45
N LEU A 322 -14.57 -12.58 -30.23
CA LEU A 322 -13.72 -11.40 -29.99
C LEU A 322 -12.23 -11.68 -30.29
N ALA A 323 -11.74 -12.89 -29.99
CA ALA A 323 -10.39 -13.32 -30.36
C ALA A 323 -10.23 -13.58 -31.87
N ARG A 324 -11.31 -13.98 -32.57
CA ARG A 324 -11.32 -14.25 -34.02
C ARG A 324 -11.56 -13.02 -34.90
N GLY A 325 -11.85 -11.86 -34.34
CA GLY A 325 -11.87 -10.59 -35.08
C GLY A 325 -12.90 -10.54 -36.22
N VAL A 326 -14.11 -11.06 -36.00
CA VAL A 326 -15.19 -10.95 -36.98
C VAL A 326 -15.97 -9.65 -36.72
N GLY A 327 -16.11 -8.82 -37.77
CA GLY A 327 -16.69 -7.49 -37.71
C GLY A 327 -18.20 -7.46 -37.48
N GLU A 328 -18.63 -6.30 -36.98
CA GLU A 328 -20.00 -5.84 -36.70
C GLU A 328 -20.70 -6.42 -35.46
N VAL A 329 -20.60 -5.65 -34.37
CA VAL A 329 -21.45 -5.80 -33.18
C VAL A 329 -22.71 -4.94 -33.38
N SER A 330 -23.88 -5.58 -33.43
CA SER A 330 -25.20 -4.93 -33.59
C SER A 330 -25.57 -4.01 -32.40
N GLU A 331 -26.29 -2.90 -32.66
CA GLU A 331 -26.82 -1.95 -31.67
C GLU A 331 -27.65 -2.59 -30.54
N THR A 332 -28.22 -3.78 -30.78
CA THR A 332 -28.96 -4.52 -29.76
C THR A 332 -28.05 -5.07 -28.65
N LEU A 333 -26.77 -5.34 -28.95
CA LEU A 333 -25.77 -5.84 -27.99
C LEU A 333 -25.25 -4.73 -27.07
N LEU A 334 -25.20 -3.49 -27.58
CA LEU A 334 -24.74 -2.32 -26.81
C LEU A 334 -25.73 -1.91 -25.72
N LEU A 335 -27.03 -2.07 -25.98
CA LEU A 335 -28.10 -1.82 -25.01
C LEU A 335 -28.12 -2.86 -23.88
N PHE A 336 -27.64 -4.08 -24.13
CA PHE A 336 -27.59 -5.15 -23.11
C PHE A 336 -26.42 -4.97 -22.13
N LEU A 337 -25.29 -4.43 -22.59
CA LEU A 337 -24.12 -4.12 -21.75
C LEU A 337 -24.34 -2.95 -20.79
N LEU A 338 -25.26 -2.03 -21.12
CA LEU A 338 -25.63 -0.91 -20.25
C LEU A 338 -26.53 -1.30 -19.06
N GLN A 339 -27.07 -2.53 -19.04
CA GLN A 339 -27.90 -3.04 -17.94
C GLN A 339 -27.16 -3.97 -16.95
N ALA A 340 -25.91 -4.35 -17.23
CA ALA A 340 -25.10 -5.17 -16.33
C ALA A 340 -24.25 -4.29 -15.38
N SER A 341 -24.07 -4.76 -14.14
CA SER A 341 -23.44 -4.05 -13.01
C SER A 341 -22.13 -3.31 -13.34
N SER A 342 -21.92 -2.16 -12.68
CA SER A 342 -20.85 -1.18 -12.90
C SER A 342 -19.40 -1.72 -12.87
N SER A 343 -19.16 -2.88 -12.24
CA SER A 343 -17.85 -3.53 -12.23
C SER A 343 -17.46 -4.15 -13.59
N LEU A 344 -18.44 -4.57 -14.40
CA LEU A 344 -18.22 -5.27 -15.67
C LEU A 344 -17.87 -4.31 -16.81
N VAL A 345 -18.53 -3.16 -16.85
CA VAL A 345 -18.28 -2.09 -17.85
C VAL A 345 -16.87 -1.54 -17.73
N THR A 346 -16.36 -1.43 -16.50
CA THR A 346 -15.00 -0.95 -16.25
C THR A 346 -13.98 -1.94 -16.82
N ARG A 347 -14.11 -3.24 -16.53
CA ARG A 347 -13.16 -4.28 -17.01
C ARG A 347 -13.17 -4.48 -18.54
N VAL A 348 -14.33 -4.40 -19.20
CA VAL A 348 -14.42 -4.54 -20.67
C VAL A 348 -13.82 -3.33 -21.39
N VAL A 349 -14.00 -2.12 -20.85
CA VAL A 349 -13.41 -0.90 -21.42
C VAL A 349 -11.88 -0.88 -21.24
N THR A 350 -11.34 -1.39 -20.13
CA THR A 350 -9.87 -1.51 -19.96
C THR A 350 -9.25 -2.54 -20.92
N PHE A 351 -9.91 -3.69 -21.13
CA PHE A 351 -9.40 -4.75 -22.03
C PHE A 351 -9.48 -4.39 -23.52
N ALA A 352 -10.55 -3.71 -23.93
CA ALA A 352 -10.68 -3.18 -25.30
C ALA A 352 -9.65 -2.07 -25.56
N SER A 353 -9.36 -1.23 -24.57
CA SER A 353 -8.35 -0.16 -24.68
C SER A 353 -6.93 -0.71 -24.78
N TRP A 354 -6.64 -1.83 -24.10
CA TRP A 354 -5.35 -2.53 -24.22
C TRP A 354 -5.19 -3.27 -25.55
N SER A 355 -6.26 -3.90 -26.05
CA SER A 355 -6.22 -4.65 -27.32
C SER A 355 -6.09 -3.73 -28.55
N VAL A 356 -6.67 -2.53 -28.51
CA VAL A 356 -6.53 -1.51 -29.56
C VAL A 356 -5.15 -0.83 -29.50
N CYS A 357 -4.56 -0.65 -28.31
CA CYS A 357 -3.18 -0.17 -28.18
C CYS A 357 -2.14 -1.20 -28.64
N TYR A 358 -2.36 -2.51 -28.40
CA TYR A 358 -1.41 -3.54 -28.79
C TYR A 358 -1.38 -3.77 -30.32
N ARG A 359 -2.52 -3.65 -31.03
CA ARG A 359 -2.55 -3.71 -32.50
C ARG A 359 -1.95 -2.48 -33.18
N LYS A 360 -1.93 -1.31 -32.53
CA LYS A 360 -1.23 -0.11 -33.07
C LYS A 360 0.28 -0.16 -32.84
N LEU A 361 0.77 -0.86 -31.81
CA LEU A 361 2.21 -1.08 -31.64
C LEU A 361 2.78 -2.15 -32.59
N GLN A 362 2.01 -3.18 -32.96
CA GLN A 362 2.49 -4.20 -33.92
C GLN A 362 2.44 -3.77 -35.40
N CYS A 363 1.72 -2.69 -35.75
CA CYS A 363 1.75 -2.13 -37.11
C CYS A 363 2.89 -1.13 -37.37
N VAL A 364 3.71 -0.77 -36.37
CA VAL A 364 4.88 0.12 -36.54
C VAL A 364 6.20 -0.67 -36.67
N LEU A 365 6.14 -2.01 -36.65
CA LEU A 365 7.32 -2.89 -36.75
C LEU A 365 7.24 -3.93 -37.89
N SER A 366 6.47 -3.69 -38.95
CA SER A 366 6.51 -4.55 -40.14
C SER A 366 6.38 -3.77 -41.46
N ASP A 367 7.47 -3.11 -41.88
CA ASP A 367 7.63 -2.74 -43.29
C ASP A 367 8.04 -3.98 -44.09
N SER A 368 7.10 -4.53 -44.85
CA SER A 368 7.36 -5.46 -45.96
C SER A 368 7.10 -4.75 -47.29
N PRO A 369 8.02 -4.76 -48.27
CA PRO A 369 7.66 -4.57 -49.66
C PRO A 369 7.52 -5.92 -50.38
N ALA A 370 6.47 -5.95 -51.21
CA ALA A 370 5.97 -7.01 -52.06
C ALA A 370 6.98 -7.92 -52.81
N CYS A 371 6.59 -9.20 -52.86
CA CYS A 371 6.54 -10.10 -54.03
C CYS A 371 7.61 -10.08 -55.16
N LEU A 372 8.09 -11.31 -55.41
CA LEU A 372 8.63 -11.94 -56.63
C LEU A 372 10.14 -11.90 -56.94
N CYS A 373 10.63 -13.14 -57.14
CA CYS A 373 11.69 -13.63 -58.03
C CYS A 373 13.14 -13.82 -57.51
N CYS A 374 13.55 -15.10 -57.60
CA CYS A 374 14.86 -15.64 -57.98
C CYS A 374 15.97 -15.84 -56.91
N SER A 375 16.26 -17.13 -56.69
CA SER A 375 17.59 -17.78 -56.57
C SER A 375 18.58 -17.41 -55.44
N LEU A 376 18.88 -18.43 -54.62
CA LEU A 376 20.13 -18.82 -53.91
C LEU A 376 21.48 -18.33 -54.53
N PRO A 377 22.67 -18.42 -53.87
CA PRO A 377 23.05 -18.79 -52.47
C PRO A 377 24.26 -18.01 -51.81
N VAL A 378 24.65 -18.41 -50.57
CA VAL A 378 26.05 -18.61 -50.02
C VAL A 378 26.86 -17.49 -49.29
N TRP A 379 27.36 -17.85 -48.07
CA TRP A 379 28.57 -17.43 -47.26
C TRP A 379 28.71 -15.97 -46.76
N SER A 380 29.46 -15.58 -45.70
CA SER A 380 30.10 -16.14 -44.49
C SER A 380 30.73 -14.96 -43.69
N SER A 381 31.04 -15.18 -42.39
CA SER A 381 32.17 -14.64 -41.58
C SER A 381 32.38 -13.13 -41.27
N ASP A 382 32.49 -12.87 -39.95
CA ASP A 382 33.57 -12.16 -39.23
C ASP A 382 33.65 -10.63 -39.02
N SER A 383 33.66 -10.29 -37.72
CA SER A 383 34.68 -9.52 -36.97
C SER A 383 34.61 -7.97 -36.80
N ALA A 384 34.74 -7.60 -35.52
CA ALA A 384 35.60 -6.55 -34.94
C ALA A 384 35.21 -5.04 -34.91
N ARG A 385 35.05 -4.56 -33.66
CA ARG A 385 35.71 -3.40 -32.99
C ARG A 385 35.53 -1.94 -33.50
N VAL A 386 35.07 -1.12 -32.53
CA VAL A 386 35.71 0.10 -31.97
C VAL A 386 35.38 1.50 -32.54
N ASP A 387 34.98 2.35 -31.58
CA ASP A 387 35.14 3.80 -31.39
C ASP A 387 34.17 4.87 -31.93
N ARG A 388 34.04 5.85 -31.01
CA ARG A 388 33.25 7.09 -30.98
C ARG A 388 33.54 8.03 -32.15
N LEU A 389 32.54 8.83 -32.54
CA LEU A 389 32.65 10.30 -32.63
C LEU A 389 31.29 10.96 -32.89
N ALA A 390 31.05 12.06 -32.17
CA ALA A 390 29.90 12.95 -32.28
C ALA A 390 29.99 13.87 -33.52
N LEU A 391 28.85 14.38 -33.99
CA LEU A 391 28.55 15.76 -34.44
C LEU A 391 27.14 15.80 -35.09
N GLY A 392 26.24 16.67 -34.60
CA GLY A 392 24.95 17.00 -35.24
C GLY A 392 25.10 18.08 -36.32
N PRO A 393 24.12 18.99 -36.56
CA PRO A 393 22.65 18.88 -36.60
C PRO A 393 22.08 19.40 -37.96
N GLY A 394 20.78 19.23 -38.25
CA GLY A 394 20.18 19.93 -39.41
C GLY A 394 18.81 19.45 -39.88
N SER A 395 17.79 20.17 -39.42
CA SER A 395 16.36 20.20 -39.80
C SER A 395 16.01 20.09 -41.29
N ALA A 396 14.98 19.28 -41.59
CA ALA A 396 13.74 19.61 -42.34
C ALA A 396 13.06 18.27 -42.73
N SER A 397 11.82 17.98 -42.38
CA SER A 397 10.63 18.73 -42.81
C SER A 397 9.43 18.44 -41.90
N ARG A 398 8.67 19.51 -41.64
CA ARG A 398 7.33 19.50 -41.09
C ARG A 398 6.37 19.06 -42.21
N GLU A 399 5.59 18.02 -41.99
CA GLU A 399 4.22 17.84 -42.51
C GLU A 399 3.68 16.47 -42.05
N ALA A 400 3.25 16.40 -40.78
CA ALA A 400 2.30 15.41 -40.27
C ALA A 400 1.75 15.90 -38.92
N VAL A 401 1.03 17.03 -38.97
CA VAL A 401 0.07 17.40 -37.94
C VAL A 401 -1.32 17.20 -38.56
N GLN A 402 -2.28 16.78 -37.73
CA GLN A 402 -3.74 16.97 -37.88
C GLN A 402 -4.59 15.68 -38.07
N ALA A 403 -4.93 14.99 -36.97
CA ALA A 403 -6.30 14.45 -36.72
C ALA A 403 -6.41 13.78 -35.33
N PHE A 404 -7.53 14.05 -34.64
CA PHE A 404 -7.97 13.58 -33.30
C PHE A 404 -7.24 14.25 -32.12
N TYR A 405 -7.79 15.26 -31.43
CA TYR A 405 -9.13 15.30 -30.82
C TYR A 405 -9.78 16.69 -30.91
N THR A 406 -11.00 16.74 -31.45
CA THR A 406 -12.01 17.75 -31.11
C THR A 406 -13.37 17.10 -31.24
N THR A 407 -14.00 16.82 -30.11
CA THR A 407 -15.46 16.79 -30.00
C THR A 407 -15.84 17.28 -28.62
N ARG A 408 -16.15 18.58 -28.56
CA ARG A 408 -16.99 19.17 -27.53
C ARG A 408 -18.40 18.60 -27.67
N THR A 409 -18.99 18.15 -26.58
CA THR A 409 -20.46 18.08 -26.47
C THR A 409 -20.90 18.88 -25.26
N THR A 410 -21.45 20.04 -25.55
CA THR A 410 -22.23 20.91 -24.68
C THR A 410 -23.48 20.16 -24.22
N ILE A 411 -23.70 20.01 -22.91
CA ILE A 411 -25.03 19.62 -22.39
C ILE A 411 -25.76 20.89 -21.97
N GLN A 412 -26.82 21.20 -22.73
CA GLN A 412 -27.78 22.24 -22.41
C GLN A 412 -28.63 21.84 -21.20
N LEU A 413 -28.84 22.81 -20.31
CA LEU A 413 -29.96 22.85 -19.37
C LEU A 413 -31.28 22.80 -20.14
N HIS A 414 -32.09 21.76 -19.93
CA HIS A 414 -33.52 21.79 -20.20
C HIS A 414 -34.29 21.49 -18.93
N ARG A 415 -35.04 22.50 -18.47
CA ARG A 415 -36.09 22.39 -17.46
C ARG A 415 -37.16 21.41 -17.94
N TRP A 416 -37.55 20.46 -17.09
CA TRP A 416 -38.88 19.87 -17.12
C TRP A 416 -39.39 19.72 -15.69
N THR A 417 -40.51 20.37 -15.41
CA THR A 417 -41.35 20.17 -14.22
C THR A 417 -42.37 19.08 -14.56
N PRO A 418 -42.83 18.32 -13.56
CA PRO A 418 -44.22 17.90 -13.57
C PRO A 418 -44.90 18.31 -12.27
N SER A 419 -45.90 19.18 -12.44
CA SER A 419 -47.01 19.34 -11.52
C SER A 419 -47.82 18.04 -11.49
N PHE A 420 -48.12 17.50 -10.31
CA PHE A 420 -49.31 16.64 -10.16
C PHE A 420 -50.00 16.86 -8.82
N THR A 421 -51.31 16.94 -8.96
CA THR A 421 -52.33 17.48 -8.08
C THR A 421 -52.74 16.45 -7.02
N MET A 422 -52.97 16.90 -5.79
CA MET A 422 -53.68 16.09 -4.79
C MET A 422 -55.10 15.79 -5.28
N GLN A 423 -55.43 14.51 -5.45
CA GLN A 423 -56.80 14.04 -5.37
C GLN A 423 -56.92 13.03 -4.24
N ARG A 424 -57.66 13.42 -3.19
CA ARG A 424 -58.28 12.50 -2.24
C ARG A 424 -59.36 11.71 -2.95
N MET A 425 -59.32 10.37 -2.86
CA MET A 425 -60.52 9.56 -2.79
C MET A 425 -60.34 8.44 -1.77
N ASN A 426 -61.26 8.43 -0.80
CA ASN A 426 -61.56 7.29 0.07
C ASN A 426 -62.11 6.15 -0.78
N THR A 427 -61.73 4.90 -0.48
CA THR A 427 -62.69 3.81 -0.22
C THR A 427 -61.96 2.54 0.23
N THR A 428 -62.56 1.92 1.23
CA THR A 428 -62.31 0.60 1.81
C THR A 428 -62.46 -0.52 0.78
N GLU A 429 -61.48 -1.43 0.69
CA GLU A 429 -61.71 -2.88 0.78
C GLU A 429 -60.40 -3.69 0.70
N SER A 430 -60.41 -4.82 1.40
CA SER A 430 -59.32 -5.74 1.70
C SER A 430 -58.83 -6.53 0.49
N LEU A 431 -57.51 -6.80 0.42
CA LEU A 431 -56.96 -8.05 -0.11
C LEU A 431 -55.54 -8.27 0.49
N ARG A 432 -55.31 -9.48 1.00
CA ARG A 432 -54.12 -9.92 1.75
C ARG A 432 -52.94 -10.22 0.83
N THR A 433 -51.73 -9.82 1.23
CA THR A 433 -50.45 -10.44 0.82
C THR A 433 -49.47 -10.48 2.00
N PRO A 434 -48.49 -11.41 2.01
CA PRO A 434 -47.83 -11.87 3.24
C PRO A 434 -46.65 -10.99 3.67
N GLY A 435 -46.67 -10.54 4.93
CA GLY A 435 -45.52 -10.60 5.83
C GLY A 435 -44.27 -9.75 5.52
N SER A 436 -44.40 -8.50 5.07
CA SER A 436 -43.31 -7.54 5.18
C SER A 436 -43.27 -6.93 6.58
N ASN A 437 -42.54 -7.54 7.51
CA ASN A 437 -42.17 -6.89 8.78
C ASN A 437 -41.05 -5.87 8.53
N ILE A 438 -41.36 -4.80 7.80
CA ILE A 438 -40.57 -3.56 7.92
C ILE A 438 -41.01 -2.93 9.23
N ALA A 439 -40.26 -3.20 10.29
CA ALA A 439 -40.40 -2.48 11.54
C ALA A 439 -40.04 -1.02 11.27
N THR A 440 -41.04 -0.16 11.06
CA THR A 440 -40.87 1.28 11.19
C THR A 440 -40.31 1.56 12.58
N LEU A 441 -39.03 1.95 12.64
CA LEU A 441 -38.33 2.36 13.85
C LEU A 441 -39.14 3.45 14.54
N ASN A 442 -39.77 3.09 15.65
CA ASN A 442 -40.46 4.03 16.50
C ASN A 442 -39.41 4.85 17.26
N MET A 443 -39.03 5.99 16.67
CA MET A 443 -38.02 6.93 17.19
C MET A 443 -38.38 7.53 18.56
N ASN A 444 -39.61 7.30 19.07
CA ASN A 444 -40.10 7.83 20.35
C ASN A 444 -40.05 6.81 21.50
N LYS A 445 -39.48 5.62 21.31
CA LYS A 445 -39.34 4.62 22.39
C LYS A 445 -38.15 4.99 23.30
N ALA A 446 -38.40 5.15 24.60
CA ALA A 446 -37.36 5.43 25.59
C ALA A 446 -36.29 4.30 25.63
N PRO A 447 -34.99 4.62 25.76
CA PRO A 447 -33.93 3.62 25.80
C PRO A 447 -34.07 2.71 27.03
N ARG A 448 -33.70 1.43 26.88
CA ARG A 448 -33.74 0.43 27.96
C ARG A 448 -32.71 0.80 29.05
N PRO A 449 -33.01 0.58 30.34
CA PRO A 449 -32.05 0.86 31.42
C PRO A 449 -30.81 -0.05 31.27
N GLY A 450 -29.61 0.54 31.29
CA GLY A 450 -28.34 -0.21 31.27
C GLY A 450 -27.61 -0.27 29.92
N ILE A 451 -28.17 0.28 28.84
CA ILE A 451 -27.44 0.58 27.61
C ILE A 451 -27.29 2.11 27.55
N GLU A 452 -26.19 2.66 28.05
CA GLU A 452 -25.79 3.97 27.56
C GLU A 452 -25.53 3.78 26.06
N ARG A 453 -26.32 4.45 25.21
CA ARG A 453 -25.92 4.61 23.80
C ARG A 453 -24.49 5.11 23.87
N ALA A 454 -23.54 4.39 23.25
CA ALA A 454 -22.18 4.90 23.07
C ALA A 454 -22.34 6.37 22.73
N PRO A 455 -21.82 7.30 23.55
CA PRO A 455 -22.18 8.68 23.39
C PRO A 455 -21.80 9.02 21.96
N THR A 456 -22.80 9.27 21.12
CA THR A 456 -22.66 10.09 19.92
C THR A 456 -22.37 11.52 20.40
N SER A 457 -21.41 11.68 21.31
CA SER A 457 -20.68 12.90 21.57
C SER A 457 -19.72 13.07 20.41
N THR A 458 -20.28 13.22 19.22
CA THR A 458 -19.69 14.18 18.32
C THR A 458 -19.98 15.52 19.01
N ASN A 459 -18.96 16.20 19.53
CA ASN A 459 -19.05 17.58 20.06
C ASN A 459 -19.41 18.58 18.92
N LEU A 460 -20.39 18.23 18.07
CA LEU A 460 -20.95 19.05 16.98
C LEU A 460 -21.80 20.20 17.53
N THR A 461 -22.12 20.17 18.83
CA THR A 461 -22.85 21.23 19.53
C THR A 461 -22.00 22.47 19.76
N ARG A 462 -20.67 22.38 19.66
CA ARG A 462 -19.80 23.56 19.66
C ARG A 462 -19.59 24.01 18.21
N PRO A 463 -20.10 25.17 17.79
CA PRO A 463 -19.72 25.73 16.50
C PRO A 463 -18.19 25.82 16.45
N LEU A 464 -17.60 25.39 15.33
CA LEU A 464 -16.17 25.56 15.10
C LEU A 464 -15.82 27.04 15.30
N PRO A 465 -14.71 27.36 15.98
CA PRO A 465 -14.30 28.74 16.16
C PRO A 465 -14.20 29.43 14.79
N ILE A 466 -15.01 30.48 14.58
CA ILE A 466 -15.00 31.26 13.33
C ILE A 466 -13.62 31.90 13.10
N GLN A 467 -12.86 32.13 14.18
CA GLN A 467 -11.48 32.61 14.16
C GLN A 467 -10.56 31.60 14.85
N ARG A 468 -10.24 30.50 14.15
CA ARG A 468 -9.49 29.36 14.72
C ARG A 468 -8.04 29.67 15.11
N LEU A 469 -7.46 30.76 14.61
CA LEU A 469 -6.07 31.17 14.89
C LEU A 469 -5.97 32.49 15.67
N GLU A 470 -7.10 33.07 16.12
CA GLU A 470 -7.09 34.38 16.79
C GLU A 470 -6.17 34.39 18.01
N GLY A 471 -5.28 35.38 18.05
CA GLY A 471 -4.36 35.61 19.16
C GLY A 471 -3.17 34.65 19.24
N LYS A 472 -3.11 33.59 18.41
CA LYS A 472 -1.95 32.68 18.40
C LYS A 472 -0.69 33.43 17.94
N VAL A 473 0.45 33.13 18.56
CA VAL A 473 1.74 33.72 18.21
C VAL A 473 2.57 32.73 17.41
N VAL A 474 2.96 33.12 16.20
CA VAL A 474 3.72 32.27 15.27
C VAL A 474 5.09 32.87 14.96
N MET A 475 6.13 32.09 15.20
CA MET A 475 7.50 32.43 14.82
C MET A 475 7.83 31.84 13.44
N ILE A 476 8.43 32.61 12.53
CA ILE A 476 8.78 32.14 11.17
C ILE A 476 10.24 32.47 10.86
N THR A 477 11.08 31.44 10.68
CA THR A 477 12.47 31.61 10.22
C THR A 477 12.57 31.56 8.69
N GLY A 478 13.50 32.30 8.10
CA GLY A 478 13.50 32.55 6.65
C GLY A 478 12.26 33.34 6.23
N GLY A 479 11.80 34.22 7.12
CA GLY A 479 10.53 34.93 7.03
C GLY A 479 10.47 36.00 5.93
N GLY A 480 11.62 36.51 5.48
CA GLY A 480 11.71 37.48 4.40
C GLY A 480 11.50 36.88 3.01
N GLY A 481 11.62 35.55 2.87
CA GLY A 481 11.35 34.85 1.62
C GLY A 481 9.85 34.78 1.30
N LYS A 482 9.50 34.67 0.01
CA LYS A 482 8.09 34.65 -0.48
C LYS A 482 7.19 33.65 0.25
N VAL A 483 7.67 32.45 0.56
CA VAL A 483 6.88 31.44 1.32
C VAL A 483 6.63 31.89 2.76
N GLY A 484 7.64 32.51 3.39
CA GLY A 484 7.52 33.08 4.73
C GLY A 484 6.55 34.25 4.78
N VAL A 485 6.64 35.17 3.82
CA VAL A 485 5.73 36.32 3.67
C VAL A 485 4.30 35.86 3.40
N GLU A 486 4.08 34.92 2.47
CA GLU A 486 2.73 34.41 2.18
C GLU A 486 2.12 33.69 3.40
N SER A 487 2.92 32.85 4.07
CA SER A 487 2.49 32.17 5.30
C SER A 487 2.15 33.18 6.41
N ALA A 488 2.96 34.22 6.59
CA ALA A 488 2.69 35.29 7.54
C ALA A 488 1.41 36.06 7.19
N GLY A 489 1.21 36.39 5.92
CA GLY A 489 0.00 37.07 5.45
C GLY A 489 -1.24 36.26 5.76
N ARG A 490 -1.22 34.96 5.42
CA ARG A 490 -2.32 34.04 5.73
C ARG A 490 -2.60 33.95 7.23
N LEU A 491 -1.56 33.83 8.06
CA LEU A 491 -1.69 33.76 9.52
C LEU A 491 -2.23 35.07 10.12
N LEU A 492 -1.78 36.23 9.63
CA LEU A 492 -2.29 37.54 10.07
C LEU A 492 -3.77 37.72 9.73
N ILE A 493 -4.19 37.34 8.51
CA ILE A 493 -5.60 37.35 8.08
C ILE A 493 -6.46 36.49 9.00
N GLU A 494 -5.95 35.33 9.44
CA GLU A 494 -6.67 34.41 10.32
C GLU A 494 -6.59 34.79 11.81
N GLY A 495 -5.94 35.90 12.17
CA GLY A 495 -5.96 36.40 13.55
C GLY A 495 -4.67 36.18 14.37
N CYS A 496 -3.60 35.65 13.78
CA CYS A 496 -2.33 35.46 14.49
C CYS A 496 -1.56 36.77 14.73
N ASN A 497 -0.67 36.71 15.72
CA ASN A 497 0.51 37.56 15.80
C ASN A 497 1.69 36.81 15.17
N VAL A 498 2.50 37.47 14.36
CA VAL A 498 3.60 36.85 13.62
C VAL A 498 4.92 37.52 13.95
N ALA A 499 5.95 36.72 14.22
CA ALA A 499 7.33 37.15 14.24
C ALA A 499 8.05 36.62 12.99
N LEU A 500 8.55 37.53 12.14
CA LEU A 500 9.38 37.21 10.99
C LEU A 500 10.86 37.33 11.37
N ILE A 501 11.60 36.25 11.15
CA ILE A 501 13.03 36.19 11.38
C ILE A 501 13.73 35.90 10.07
N ASP A 502 14.68 36.75 9.70
CA ASP A 502 15.54 36.56 8.53
C ASP A 502 16.91 37.20 8.77
N ILE A 503 17.92 36.73 8.03
CA ILE A 503 19.24 37.37 8.03
C ILE A 503 19.25 38.62 7.15
N ASP A 504 18.36 38.68 6.15
CA ASP A 504 18.22 39.81 5.24
C ASP A 504 17.25 40.86 5.79
N GLN A 505 17.82 41.94 6.35
CA GLN A 505 17.07 43.09 6.83
C GLN A 505 16.23 43.75 5.73
N THR A 506 16.75 43.83 4.50
CA THR A 506 16.05 44.48 3.39
C THR A 506 14.79 43.68 3.00
N ALA A 507 14.89 42.35 3.00
CA ALA A 507 13.75 41.48 2.74
C ALA A 507 12.67 41.62 3.82
N LEU A 508 13.05 41.75 5.10
CA LEU A 508 12.11 42.01 6.19
C LEU A 508 11.41 43.36 6.02
N GLU A 509 12.16 44.42 5.73
CA GLU A 509 11.60 45.76 5.51
C GLU A 509 10.63 45.78 4.31
N ALA A 510 10.95 45.06 3.24
CA ALA A 510 10.08 44.92 2.07
C ALA A 510 8.80 44.10 2.35
N ALA A 511 8.83 43.17 3.31
CA ALA A 511 7.67 42.37 3.68
C ALA A 511 6.61 43.16 4.48
N VAL A 512 7.04 44.12 5.31
CA VAL A 512 6.15 44.94 6.17
C VAL A 512 4.98 45.59 5.40
N PRO A 513 5.18 46.34 4.31
CA PRO A 513 4.07 46.96 3.59
C PRO A 513 3.10 45.95 2.97
N VAL A 514 3.59 44.78 2.52
CA VAL A 514 2.76 43.70 1.99
C VAL A 514 1.87 43.12 3.09
N LEU A 515 2.45 42.84 4.25
CA LEU A 515 1.74 42.26 5.39
C LEU A 515 0.81 43.24 6.09
N LYS A 516 1.02 44.54 5.92
CA LYS A 516 0.07 45.56 6.39
C LYS A 516 -1.31 45.40 5.76
N ALA A 517 -1.39 44.95 4.51
CA ALA A 517 -2.66 44.68 3.84
C ALA A 517 -3.41 43.46 4.40
N ALA A 518 -2.70 42.55 5.07
CA ALA A 518 -3.27 41.37 5.72
C ALA A 518 -3.90 41.65 7.10
N ILE A 519 -3.75 42.87 7.61
CA ILE A 519 -4.24 43.30 8.92
C ILE A 519 -5.44 44.22 8.74
N ALA A 520 -6.45 44.07 9.60
CA ALA A 520 -7.65 44.91 9.58
C ALA A 520 -7.31 46.42 9.70
N THR A 521 -8.04 47.25 8.96
CA THR A 521 -7.84 48.71 8.96
C THR A 521 -7.97 49.28 10.38
N GLY A 522 -7.00 50.10 10.79
CA GLY A 522 -6.98 50.74 12.11
C GLY A 522 -6.21 49.98 13.19
N VAL A 523 -5.78 48.74 12.92
CA VAL A 523 -4.88 48.00 13.81
C VAL A 523 -3.42 48.36 13.48
N PRO A 524 -2.60 48.82 14.44
CA PRO A 524 -1.19 49.09 14.21
C PRO A 524 -0.45 47.81 13.80
N ILE A 525 0.32 47.83 12.72
CA ILE A 525 1.03 46.64 12.22
C ILE A 525 1.98 46.08 13.27
N GLU A 526 2.64 46.95 14.01
CA GLU A 526 3.59 46.60 15.05
C GLU A 526 2.93 45.78 16.17
N SER A 527 1.60 45.91 16.36
CA SER A 527 0.84 45.14 17.35
C SER A 527 0.69 43.67 17.00
N ARG A 528 0.78 43.33 15.70
CA ARG A 528 0.56 41.98 15.17
C ARG A 528 1.79 41.40 14.48
N LEU A 529 2.75 42.23 14.08
CA LEU A 529 3.96 41.84 13.35
C LEU A 529 5.21 42.31 14.10
N LEU A 530 6.15 41.38 14.32
CA LEU A 530 7.50 41.66 14.80
C LEU A 530 8.51 41.20 13.74
N THR A 531 9.46 42.03 13.35
CA THR A 531 10.58 41.65 12.48
C THR A 531 11.86 41.56 13.30
N ILE A 532 12.65 40.50 13.12
CA ILE A 532 13.92 40.29 13.82
C ILE A 532 14.99 39.92 12.80
N VAL A 533 16.07 40.70 12.75
CA VAL A 533 17.26 40.34 11.98
C VAL A 533 18.10 39.37 12.80
N ALA A 534 18.33 38.16 12.30
CA ALA A 534 19.10 37.12 12.99
C ALA A 534 19.57 36.01 12.04
N ASP A 535 20.72 35.39 12.36
CA ASP A 535 21.21 34.21 11.65
C ASP A 535 20.71 32.93 12.33
N ALA A 536 19.78 32.22 11.67
CA ALA A 536 19.20 30.99 12.19
C ALA A 536 20.22 29.82 12.31
N THR A 537 21.44 29.96 11.78
CA THR A 537 22.53 28.97 11.95
C THR A 537 23.34 29.17 13.24
N LYS A 538 23.11 30.28 13.95
CA LYS A 538 23.78 30.65 15.20
C LYS A 538 22.84 30.43 16.38
N GLU A 539 23.26 29.58 17.30
CA GLU A 539 22.47 29.23 18.48
C GLU A 539 22.10 30.45 19.36
N PRO A 540 23.02 31.39 19.69
CA PRO A 540 22.67 32.57 20.49
C PRO A 540 21.60 33.46 19.83
N ASP A 541 21.62 33.56 18.51
CA ASP A 541 20.67 34.35 17.74
C ASP A 541 19.27 33.74 17.80
N VAL A 542 19.16 32.42 17.60
CA VAL A 542 17.88 31.70 17.66
C VAL A 542 17.26 31.76 19.05
N GLU A 543 18.09 31.60 20.10
CA GLU A 543 17.65 31.78 21.49
C GLU A 543 17.13 33.20 21.75
N ALA A 544 17.89 34.22 21.31
CA ALA A 544 17.51 35.61 21.47
C ALA A 544 16.21 35.95 20.69
N CYS A 545 16.00 35.35 19.52
CA CYS A 545 14.77 35.48 18.76
C CYS A 545 13.57 34.96 19.56
N ALA A 546 13.62 33.72 20.05
CA ALA A 546 12.54 33.14 20.85
C ALA A 546 12.22 33.99 22.08
N LYS A 547 13.25 34.48 22.79
CA LYS A 547 13.07 35.40 23.94
C LYS A 547 12.40 36.72 23.55
N LYS A 548 12.80 37.33 22.43
CA LYS A 548 12.18 38.58 21.92
C LYS A 548 10.71 38.37 21.53
N VAL A 549 10.38 37.23 20.92
CA VAL A 549 8.98 36.88 20.57
C VAL A 549 8.14 36.78 21.83
N VAL A 550 8.62 36.04 22.84
CA VAL A 550 7.93 35.91 24.13
C VAL A 550 7.84 37.26 24.85
N GLN A 551 8.89 38.08 24.87
CA GLN A 551 8.82 39.43 25.45
C GLN A 551 7.78 40.31 24.75
N ARG A 552 7.67 40.21 23.42
CA ARG A 552 6.79 41.06 22.62
C ARG A 552 5.33 40.68 22.72
N PHE A 553 5.02 39.39 22.71
CA PHE A 553 3.65 38.88 22.60
C PHE A 553 3.19 38.07 23.83
N GLY A 554 4.08 37.83 24.79
CA GLY A 554 3.81 37.09 26.03
C GLY A 554 3.81 35.57 25.89
N ARG A 555 3.81 35.03 24.67
CA ARG A 555 3.69 33.58 24.41
C ARG A 555 4.28 33.19 23.05
N LEU A 556 4.43 31.88 22.83
CA LEU A 556 4.69 31.26 21.53
C LEU A 556 3.79 30.04 21.34
N ASP A 557 3.01 29.99 20.28
CA ASP A 557 2.05 28.90 20.00
C ASP A 557 2.50 27.99 18.86
N ALA A 558 3.15 28.56 17.84
CA ALA A 558 3.66 27.79 16.72
C ALA A 558 4.96 28.34 16.14
N ALA A 559 5.71 27.50 15.44
CA ALA A 559 6.91 27.89 14.72
C ALA A 559 6.94 27.25 13.33
N LEU A 560 7.13 28.07 12.30
CA LEU A 560 7.47 27.62 10.95
C LEU A 560 8.99 27.78 10.73
N LEU A 561 9.69 26.66 10.69
CA LEU A 561 11.12 26.60 10.41
C LEU A 561 11.31 26.52 8.89
N ASN A 562 11.40 27.68 8.24
CA ASN A 562 11.32 27.81 6.77
C ASN A 562 12.66 28.18 6.11
N CYS A 563 13.75 28.34 6.87
CA CYS A 563 15.10 28.47 6.32
C CYS A 563 15.40 27.37 5.29
N CYS A 564 15.82 27.76 4.09
CA CYS A 564 16.11 26.84 3.02
C CYS A 564 17.10 27.44 2.02
N HIS A 565 18.19 26.73 1.79
CA HIS A 565 19.16 27.00 0.73
C HIS A 565 19.35 25.75 -0.12
N ARG A 566 19.10 25.87 -1.43
CA ARG A 566 19.24 24.76 -2.38
C ARG A 566 20.70 24.46 -2.72
N GLY A 567 21.53 25.50 -2.77
CA GLY A 567 22.85 25.43 -3.37
C GLY A 567 22.81 25.30 -4.90
N GLU A 568 24.00 25.23 -5.49
CA GLU A 568 24.20 24.96 -6.91
C GLU A 568 23.99 23.48 -7.23
N THR A 569 23.76 23.18 -8.51
CA THR A 569 23.69 21.78 -8.99
C THR A 569 25.09 21.34 -9.39
N LYS A 570 25.68 20.42 -8.64
CA LYS A 570 27.07 19.94 -8.82
C LYS A 570 27.13 18.42 -8.82
N SER A 571 27.96 17.85 -9.69
CA SER A 571 28.30 16.42 -9.63
C SER A 571 28.90 16.10 -8.26
N ILE A 572 28.74 14.86 -7.77
CA ILE A 572 29.30 14.45 -6.48
C ILE A 572 30.82 14.68 -6.41
N PHE A 573 31.52 14.56 -7.55
CA PHE A 573 32.97 14.78 -7.64
C PHE A 573 33.39 16.25 -7.48
N ASP A 574 32.46 17.19 -7.65
CA ASP A 574 32.73 18.64 -7.62
C ASP A 574 32.15 19.32 -6.37
N VAL A 575 31.40 18.59 -5.54
CA VAL A 575 30.85 19.09 -4.27
C VAL A 575 31.99 19.18 -3.26
N THR A 576 32.25 20.38 -2.76
CA THR A 576 33.26 20.58 -1.71
C THR A 576 32.67 20.31 -0.32
N GLU A 577 33.55 20.10 0.65
CA GLU A 577 33.17 20.03 2.07
C GLU A 577 32.45 21.32 2.51
N ASP A 578 32.98 22.49 2.14
CA ASP A 578 32.36 23.79 2.43
C ASP A 578 30.93 23.91 1.86
N ASP A 579 30.69 23.39 0.64
CA ASP A 579 29.35 23.37 0.04
C ASP A 579 28.39 22.52 0.89
N PHE A 580 28.85 21.33 1.32
CA PHE A 580 28.07 20.41 2.15
C PHE A 580 27.77 21.02 3.52
N ASP A 581 28.79 21.53 4.20
CA ASP A 581 28.69 22.13 5.53
C ASP A 581 27.78 23.36 5.53
N ARG A 582 27.91 24.22 4.52
CA ARG A 582 27.03 25.38 4.35
C ARG A 582 25.57 24.95 4.20
N ILE A 583 25.29 23.97 3.34
CA ILE A 583 23.91 23.49 3.11
C ILE A 583 23.34 22.82 4.36
N MET A 584 24.13 21.99 5.05
CA MET A 584 23.72 21.33 6.30
C MET A 584 23.49 22.34 7.42
N SER A 585 24.36 23.35 7.55
CA SER A 585 24.24 24.43 8.53
C SER A 585 22.96 25.25 8.32
N ILE A 586 22.68 25.65 7.08
CA ILE A 586 21.50 26.46 6.77
C ILE A 586 20.20 25.64 6.85
N ASN A 587 20.18 24.41 6.33
CA ASN A 587 18.93 23.65 6.25
C ASN A 587 18.66 22.85 7.52
N ALA A 588 19.60 21.99 7.95
CA ALA A 588 19.37 21.03 9.03
C ALA A 588 19.65 21.61 10.41
N LYS A 589 20.82 22.25 10.60
CA LYS A 589 21.20 22.82 11.90
C LYS A 589 20.26 23.94 12.32
N SER A 590 19.86 24.83 11.40
CA SER A 590 18.92 25.91 11.72
C SER A 590 17.56 25.37 12.18
N ALA A 591 17.08 24.27 11.58
CA ALA A 591 15.84 23.62 11.99
C ALA A 591 15.98 22.95 13.35
N PHE A 592 17.10 22.26 13.62
CA PHE A 592 17.39 21.70 14.94
C PHE A 592 17.37 22.78 16.04
N LEU A 593 18.09 23.89 15.83
CA LEU A 593 18.09 25.03 16.76
C LEU A 593 16.69 25.61 16.91
N GLY A 594 15.98 25.79 15.79
CA GLY A 594 14.60 26.25 15.77
C GLY A 594 13.67 25.38 16.62
N VAL A 595 13.74 24.05 16.48
CA VAL A 595 12.97 23.10 17.29
C VAL A 595 13.28 23.29 18.77
N LYS A 596 14.57 23.27 19.15
CA LYS A 596 15.02 23.39 20.54
C LYS A 596 14.45 24.63 21.24
N TYR A 597 14.63 25.81 20.64
CA TYR A 597 14.24 27.07 21.29
C TYR A 597 12.76 27.39 21.14
N ALA A 598 12.11 27.00 20.01
CA ALA A 598 10.67 27.12 19.88
C ALA A 598 9.94 26.23 20.88
N ALA A 599 10.36 24.98 21.03
CA ALA A 599 9.77 24.04 21.99
C ALA A 599 9.94 24.53 23.43
N THR A 600 11.13 25.02 23.79
CA THR A 600 11.40 25.62 25.11
C THR A 600 10.46 26.80 25.38
N ALA A 601 10.29 27.71 24.41
CA ALA A 601 9.40 28.85 24.54
C ALA A 601 7.91 28.43 24.61
N MET A 602 7.47 27.45 23.81
CA MET A 602 6.10 26.92 23.86
C MET A 602 5.80 26.28 25.21
N GLN A 603 6.69 25.41 25.69
CA GLN A 603 6.54 24.72 26.96
C GLN A 603 6.43 25.70 28.15
N THR A 604 7.23 26.78 28.13
CA THR A 604 7.28 27.77 29.22
C THR A 604 6.16 28.81 29.17
N THR A 605 5.49 28.98 28.04
CA THR A 605 4.47 30.03 27.86
C THR A 605 3.07 29.48 27.59
N SER A 606 2.89 28.83 26.44
CA SER A 606 1.59 28.31 25.99
C SER A 606 1.26 26.94 26.58
N GLY A 607 2.26 26.19 27.05
CA GLY A 607 2.13 24.84 27.62
C GLY A 607 1.86 23.74 26.58
N ALA A 608 1.72 24.09 25.30
CA ALA A 608 1.54 23.22 24.14
C ALA A 608 1.92 24.02 22.88
N GLY A 609 2.03 23.37 21.72
CA GLY A 609 2.33 24.11 20.48
C GLY A 609 2.43 23.26 19.21
N SER A 610 2.83 23.92 18.12
CA SER A 610 3.01 23.29 16.80
C SER A 610 4.28 23.78 16.11
N ILE A 611 5.17 22.86 15.76
CA ILE A 611 6.40 23.13 15.02
C ILE A 611 6.26 22.50 13.63
N ILE A 612 6.40 23.35 12.60
CA ILE A 612 6.33 22.97 11.19
C ILE A 612 7.71 23.18 10.58
N ILE A 613 8.27 22.11 10.01
CA ILE A 613 9.59 22.15 9.37
C ILE A 613 9.41 22.07 7.85
N ARG A 614 9.89 23.09 7.12
CA ARG A 614 9.82 23.08 5.67
C ARG A 614 10.94 22.23 5.05
N SER A 615 10.57 21.04 4.62
CA SER A 615 11.39 20.17 3.80
C SER A 615 11.07 20.34 2.30
N SER A 616 11.37 19.32 1.50
CA SER A 616 11.15 19.28 0.05
C SER A 616 10.82 17.83 -0.36
N ILE A 617 10.34 17.63 -1.58
CA ILE A 617 10.35 16.32 -2.23
C ILE A 617 11.76 15.70 -2.28
N ALA A 618 12.83 16.51 -2.23
CA ALA A 618 14.21 16.05 -2.06
C ALA A 618 14.51 15.42 -0.67
N GLY A 619 13.59 15.56 0.29
CA GLY A 619 13.62 14.81 1.55
C GLY A 619 12.86 13.48 1.50
N LEU A 620 12.25 13.15 0.36
CA LEU A 620 11.52 11.89 0.13
C LEU A 620 12.24 11.00 -0.88
N ARG A 621 12.90 11.59 -1.88
CA ARG A 621 13.77 10.90 -2.85
C ARG A 621 15.00 11.74 -3.18
N GLY A 622 16.08 11.09 -3.62
CA GLY A 622 17.30 11.78 -4.06
C GLY A 622 17.18 12.38 -5.46
N PHE A 623 17.91 13.47 -5.71
CA PHE A 623 18.03 14.09 -7.02
C PHE A 623 19.51 14.21 -7.43
N PRO A 624 19.92 13.70 -8.60
CA PRO A 624 21.28 13.88 -9.10
C PRO A 624 21.68 15.36 -9.13
N GLY A 625 22.92 15.64 -8.75
CA GLY A 625 23.43 17.00 -8.68
C GLY A 625 23.08 17.77 -7.39
N LEU A 626 22.29 17.17 -6.49
CA LEU A 626 21.76 17.80 -5.27
C LEU A 626 22.04 16.95 -4.02
N ILE A 627 23.21 16.31 -3.91
CA ILE A 627 23.53 15.39 -2.82
C ILE A 627 23.44 16.06 -1.44
N SER A 628 24.10 17.20 -1.24
CA SER A 628 24.09 17.94 0.03
C SER A 628 22.68 18.46 0.37
N TYR A 629 21.95 18.94 -0.63
CA TYR A 629 20.58 19.41 -0.44
C TYR A 629 19.64 18.27 -0.03
N SER A 630 19.68 17.16 -0.77
CA SER A 630 18.86 15.98 -0.47
C SER A 630 19.19 15.44 0.92
N ALA A 631 20.47 15.27 1.26
CA ALA A 631 20.91 14.86 2.59
C ALA A 631 20.33 15.77 3.69
N SER A 632 20.44 17.09 3.51
CA SER A 632 19.90 18.06 4.47
C SER A 632 18.38 17.98 4.61
N LYS A 633 17.64 17.70 3.54
CA LYS A 633 16.16 17.59 3.56
C LYS A 633 15.67 16.25 4.10
N PHE A 634 16.46 15.18 3.99
CA PHE A 634 16.23 13.93 4.70
C PHE A 634 16.50 14.09 6.21
N ALA A 635 17.57 14.81 6.60
CA ALA A 635 17.87 15.07 8.01
C ALA A 635 16.71 15.77 8.74
N LEU A 636 15.99 16.67 8.06
CA LEU A 636 14.80 17.33 8.62
C LEU A 636 13.69 16.36 9.04
N ARG A 637 13.54 15.22 8.34
CA ARG A 637 12.56 14.19 8.72
C ARG A 637 13.01 13.47 9.99
N GLY A 638 14.28 13.10 10.07
CA GLY A 638 14.86 12.51 11.28
C GLY A 638 14.67 13.42 12.49
N ILE A 639 15.01 14.71 12.36
CA ILE A 639 14.79 15.72 13.39
C ILE A 639 13.31 15.77 13.81
N ALA A 640 12.38 15.81 12.85
CA ALA A 640 10.95 15.92 13.14
C ALA A 640 10.39 14.68 13.85
N LEU A 641 10.77 13.48 13.41
CA LEU A 641 10.31 12.22 14.01
C LEU A 641 10.76 12.10 15.46
N THR A 642 12.05 12.30 15.73
CA THR A 642 12.59 12.24 17.10
C THR A 642 11.98 13.34 17.97
N ALA A 643 11.92 14.59 17.48
CA ALA A 643 11.34 15.68 18.25
C ALA A 643 9.83 15.50 18.51
N ALA A 644 9.08 14.85 17.60
CA ALA A 644 7.67 14.56 17.82
C ALA A 644 7.45 13.58 18.99
N GLU A 645 8.32 12.58 19.13
CA GLU A 645 8.28 11.63 20.26
C GLU A 645 8.69 12.31 21.57
N GLU A 646 9.78 13.07 21.57
CA GLU A 646 10.30 13.76 22.76
C GLU A 646 9.37 14.87 23.27
N LEU A 647 8.72 15.61 22.36
CA LEU A 647 7.91 16.78 22.70
C LEU A 647 6.41 16.47 22.80
N GLY A 648 5.98 15.29 22.36
CA GLY A 648 4.60 14.81 22.47
C GLY A 648 4.03 14.87 23.90
N PRO A 649 4.76 14.40 24.94
CA PRO A 649 4.35 14.52 26.34
C PRO A 649 4.12 15.97 26.82
N HIS A 650 4.69 16.95 26.12
CA HIS A 650 4.51 18.39 26.39
C HIS A 650 3.41 19.02 25.53
N GLY A 651 2.62 18.24 24.79
CA GLY A 651 1.57 18.75 23.90
C GLY A 651 2.10 19.56 22.72
N ILE A 652 3.39 19.42 22.39
CA ILE A 652 4.02 20.11 21.27
C ILE A 652 4.14 19.14 20.11
N ARG A 653 3.51 19.49 18.99
CA ARG A 653 3.50 18.68 17.78
C ARG A 653 4.63 19.10 16.86
N VAL A 654 5.26 18.14 16.18
CA VAL A 654 6.32 18.43 15.20
C VAL A 654 6.02 17.71 13.90
N ASN A 655 5.90 18.43 12.78
CA ASN A 655 5.62 17.86 11.47
C ASN A 655 6.51 18.49 10.38
N THR A 656 6.75 17.76 9.29
CA THR A 656 7.42 18.31 8.11
C THR A 656 6.43 18.51 6.96
N ILE A 657 6.65 19.56 6.18
CA ILE A 657 5.97 19.79 4.90
C ILE A 657 6.96 19.63 3.75
N HIS A 658 6.57 18.90 2.70
CA HIS A 658 7.44 18.50 1.59
C HIS A 658 6.93 19.12 0.29
N THR A 659 7.52 20.25 -0.10
CA THR A 659 7.09 20.99 -1.28
C THR A 659 7.81 20.53 -2.54
N SER A 660 7.11 20.57 -3.67
CA SER A 660 7.75 20.54 -5.00
C SER A 660 8.28 21.93 -5.39
N ILE A 661 8.49 22.19 -6.68
CA ILE A 661 8.92 23.50 -7.19
C ILE A 661 7.81 24.52 -6.88
N ILE A 662 8.19 25.59 -6.17
CA ILE A 662 7.32 26.70 -5.82
C ILE A 662 7.64 27.88 -6.73
N GLN A 663 6.61 28.57 -7.22
CA GLN A 663 6.70 29.76 -8.08
C GLN A 663 7.19 31.00 -7.31
N THR A 664 8.44 30.97 -6.83
CA THR A 664 9.13 32.11 -6.19
C THR A 664 10.02 32.85 -7.19
N SER A 665 10.57 34.02 -6.83
CA SER A 665 11.56 34.67 -7.72
C SER A 665 12.73 33.71 -7.99
N GLY A 666 13.14 33.60 -9.25
CA GLY A 666 14.23 32.71 -9.67
C GLY A 666 13.87 31.22 -9.77
N TYR A 667 12.60 30.81 -9.62
CA TYR A 667 12.23 29.39 -9.73
C TYR A 667 12.50 28.77 -11.12
N LYS A 668 12.63 29.63 -12.14
CA LYS A 668 12.96 29.25 -13.52
C LYS A 668 14.47 29.25 -13.78
N ASP A 669 15.27 29.76 -12.86
CA ASP A 669 16.69 29.99 -13.09
C ASP A 669 17.41 28.64 -13.24
N GLY A 670 18.23 28.52 -14.27
CA GLY A 670 18.94 27.28 -14.60
C GLY A 670 18.11 26.22 -15.33
N TRP A 671 16.85 26.53 -15.72
CA TRP A 671 15.99 25.63 -16.47
C TRP A 671 15.64 26.19 -17.85
N THR A 672 15.60 25.32 -18.86
CA THR A 672 15.04 25.67 -20.17
C THR A 672 13.51 25.70 -20.09
N ASN A 673 12.86 26.40 -21.03
CA ASN A 673 11.39 26.42 -21.08
C ASN A 673 10.82 25.03 -21.34
N GLU A 674 11.51 24.23 -22.15
CA GLU A 674 11.18 22.84 -22.45
C GLU A 674 11.24 22.00 -21.17
N ARG A 675 12.32 22.12 -20.38
CA ARG A 675 12.44 21.37 -19.13
C ARG A 675 11.41 21.80 -18.08
N LEU A 676 11.05 23.09 -18.05
CA LEU A 676 9.96 23.57 -17.21
C LEU A 676 8.59 23.01 -17.64
N ALA A 677 8.36 22.82 -18.94
CA ALA A 677 7.14 22.18 -19.43
C ALA A 677 7.10 20.69 -19.04
N GLU A 678 8.20 19.96 -19.22
CA GLU A 678 8.32 18.56 -18.78
C GLU A 678 8.07 18.39 -17.29
N LEU A 679 8.73 19.19 -16.44
CA LEU A 679 8.55 19.14 -14.98
C LEU A 679 7.09 19.46 -14.56
N LYS A 680 6.39 20.27 -15.36
CA LYS A 680 4.98 20.58 -15.14
C LYS A 680 4.09 19.39 -15.52
N GLU A 681 4.36 18.73 -16.63
CA GLU A 681 3.68 17.50 -17.07
C GLU A 681 3.92 16.31 -16.13
N GLU A 682 5.12 16.21 -15.54
CA GLU A 682 5.47 15.24 -14.49
C GLU A 682 4.71 15.49 -13.17
N THR A 683 4.04 16.64 -13.01
CA THR A 683 3.22 16.96 -11.84
C THR A 683 1.75 16.66 -12.14
N ALA A 684 1.10 15.77 -11.37
CA ALA A 684 -0.27 15.33 -11.65
C ALA A 684 -1.33 16.47 -11.70
N LEU A 685 -1.11 17.56 -10.98
CA LEU A 685 -1.97 18.77 -11.05
C LEU A 685 -1.63 19.72 -12.22
N ASP A 686 -0.68 19.36 -13.08
CA ASP A 686 -0.22 20.10 -14.26
C ASP A 686 0.07 21.58 -13.95
N ARG A 687 0.69 21.85 -12.80
CA ARG A 687 1.16 23.18 -12.43
C ARG A 687 2.23 23.11 -11.35
N PHE A 688 3.09 24.12 -11.32
CA PHE A 688 3.95 24.33 -10.16
C PHE A 688 3.13 24.82 -8.96
N SER A 689 3.65 24.57 -7.76
CA SER A 689 3.03 25.05 -6.53
C SER A 689 3.20 26.57 -6.39
N SER A 690 2.22 27.23 -5.79
CA SER A 690 2.29 28.63 -5.39
C SER A 690 2.69 28.74 -3.91
N PRO A 691 3.19 29.89 -3.45
CA PRO A 691 3.39 30.12 -2.01
C PRO A 691 2.11 29.92 -1.17
N ASP A 692 0.93 30.20 -1.73
CA ASP A 692 -0.36 30.05 -1.04
C ASP A 692 -0.74 28.59 -0.78
N ASP A 693 -0.37 27.67 -1.69
CA ASP A 693 -0.55 26.23 -1.48
C ASP A 693 0.16 25.77 -0.19
N VAL A 694 1.32 26.39 0.12
CA VAL A 694 2.09 26.11 1.33
C VAL A 694 1.50 26.83 2.54
N ALA A 695 1.17 28.12 2.40
CA ALA A 695 0.61 28.94 3.47
C ALA A 695 -0.69 28.35 4.05
N SER A 696 -1.54 27.79 3.19
CA SER A 696 -2.79 27.13 3.59
C SER A 696 -2.54 25.91 4.49
N VAL A 697 -1.53 25.08 4.18
CA VAL A 697 -1.16 23.92 5.01
C VAL A 697 -0.48 24.34 6.30
N VAL A 698 0.34 25.41 6.27
CA VAL A 698 0.93 25.99 7.48
C VAL A 698 -0.18 26.45 8.43
N ALA A 699 -1.17 27.21 7.95
CA ALA A 699 -2.30 27.67 8.77
C ALA A 699 -3.08 26.49 9.38
N PHE A 700 -3.32 25.43 8.60
CA PHE A 700 -3.91 24.18 9.10
C PHE A 700 -3.07 23.56 10.23
N LEU A 701 -1.76 23.44 10.05
CA LEU A 701 -0.87 22.84 11.05
C LEU A 701 -0.69 23.69 12.32
N VAL A 702 -0.90 25.00 12.24
CA VAL A 702 -0.94 25.91 13.41
C VAL A 702 -2.25 25.77 14.19
N SER A 703 -3.34 25.37 13.52
CA SER A 703 -4.68 25.27 14.10
C SER A 703 -4.87 24.03 14.97
N GLU A 704 -6.01 23.99 15.69
CA GLU A 704 -6.47 22.80 16.40
C GLU A 704 -7.02 21.71 15.47
N ASP A 705 -7.23 22.01 14.19
CA ASP A 705 -7.73 21.03 13.22
C ASP A 705 -6.71 19.90 12.99
N SER A 706 -5.42 20.16 13.25
CA SER A 706 -4.34 19.18 13.18
C SER A 706 -3.85 18.72 14.57
N LYS A 707 -4.66 18.88 15.63
CA LYS A 707 -4.22 18.63 17.03
C LYS A 707 -3.78 17.19 17.34
N PHE A 708 -4.09 16.23 16.46
CA PHE A 708 -3.67 14.84 16.57
C PHE A 708 -2.60 14.45 15.52
N MET A 709 -2.00 15.44 14.84
CA MET A 709 -0.94 15.23 13.85
C MET A 709 0.41 15.64 14.41
N THR A 710 1.28 14.66 14.64
CA THR A 710 2.70 14.82 15.00
C THR A 710 3.50 13.70 14.34
N GLY A 711 4.77 13.94 14.00
CA GLY A 711 5.61 13.02 13.24
C GLY A 711 5.23 12.87 11.76
N GLY A 712 4.30 13.68 11.25
CA GLY A 712 3.80 13.58 9.88
C GLY A 712 4.76 14.17 8.84
N HIS A 713 4.83 13.52 7.67
CA HIS A 713 5.52 14.00 6.47
C HIS A 713 4.51 14.41 5.39
N LEU A 714 4.04 15.65 5.43
CA LEU A 714 2.94 16.11 4.57
C LEU A 714 3.46 16.57 3.20
N LYS A 715 3.05 15.88 2.14
CA LYS A 715 3.38 16.27 0.76
C LYS A 715 2.53 17.46 0.30
N ILE A 716 3.18 18.46 -0.28
CA ILE A 716 2.57 19.61 -0.96
C ILE A 716 3.23 19.71 -2.34
N ASP A 717 3.03 18.67 -3.16
CA ASP A 717 3.84 18.43 -4.36
C ASP A 717 3.03 18.33 -5.65
N GLY A 718 1.70 18.48 -5.58
CA GLY A 718 0.82 18.33 -6.74
C GLY A 718 0.82 16.91 -7.35
N GLY A 719 1.21 15.90 -6.57
CA GLY A 719 1.30 14.50 -7.03
C GLY A 719 2.62 14.14 -7.70
N CYS A 720 3.63 15.03 -7.71
CA CYS A 720 4.92 14.79 -8.35
C CYS A 720 5.69 13.55 -7.82
N VAL A 721 5.47 13.15 -6.56
CA VAL A 721 6.08 11.93 -5.97
C VAL A 721 5.08 10.76 -5.91
N ALA A 722 3.86 10.92 -6.41
CA ALA A 722 2.88 9.83 -6.48
C ALA A 722 2.95 9.02 -7.79
N VAL A 723 3.53 9.62 -8.83
CA VAL A 723 3.70 9.06 -10.18
C VAL A 723 5.08 8.45 -10.41
#